data_AF-A0AAP5H0M1-F1
#
_entry.id   AF-A0AAP5H0M1-F1
#
_cell.length_a   1.000
_cell.length_b   1.000
_cell.length_c   1.000
_cell.angle_alpha   90.00
_cell.angle_beta   90.00
_cell.angle_gamma   90.00
#
_symmetry.space_group_name_H-M   'P 1'
#
loop_
_entity.id
_entity.type
_entity.pdbx_description
1 polymer ?
#
loop_
_entity_poly.entity_id
_entity_poly.type
_entity_poly.pdbx_seq_one_letter_code
_entity_poly.pdbx_strand_id
1 'polypeptide(L)'
;MLFIHRHRHSSSTKRRHFFTKVAYVTTVLTLFSLLAGTFSTHVVPHASADSTGYTQDQLDALDFLNTVRAKVGVPPLKLNPLITRAAESHATYYNTNKSKAPDLSSHLQVEGMPGFTGKNMKNRIEAAGYAAPMGYAYSEAMHFKQKSSSAALQGFLDTAYHREIVLDPTIVEAGFGLVDGTAVADFAGPWKTKEEGTMAVYPYDQQTNVPVGFYGNEIPNPLKQFGVTFSGYIISAAAQLEMISHQVIVKDSRGNELPYHEQLHGKTLFIYPKSVLKGNQTYTVSLTYSTGEATGSKNKTWSFTTGKGTNLTSITPFIEEVTLNQGEQLQLRWTSHYDDNAFDEATEGLSYISSNAKGLKVSTAGIINAIQPGNYTVKATLEGKTTQVQVKVYPKWKTRNYNSSLTKLPSDITGHPLQEALEWGLKLGIVSPASNGLLQPNSTVTEAEFWMMLLKAYRIDIQSYQAPKKTLVDAAYQIAKDRNYPLAGITKVASRNKAITRLQIAEIVSAADGKHFVGSNAIQYVLGNDYVRGKTELSYSGYEGSDTVTRAEALQILKYLHNGISVLEGRPTIPTDPLTLPKMPKKEVYIKPATYTDQSFFAEYRPDGRLVLEGKFLKLKGQSINIKVQEGPISKHIEEVTVQFDQSGNFHTEVGPYSPQQLNLYMYAPSITYGLTVIKGKMNMGQF
;
A
#
# COMPACT_ATOMS: atom_id res chain seq x y z
N MET A 1 -49.75 29.95 -44.22
CA MET A 1 -48.66 28.97 -43.98
C MET A 1 -48.18 29.14 -42.54
N LEU A 2 -48.10 28.03 -41.81
CA LEU A 2 -48.20 27.90 -40.36
C LEU A 2 -47.01 28.43 -39.52
N PHE A 3 -47.39 29.12 -38.44
CA PHE A 3 -46.97 28.99 -37.02
C PHE A 3 -45.49 29.10 -36.59
N ILE A 4 -45.23 30.16 -35.81
CA ILE A 4 -44.31 30.16 -34.67
C ILE A 4 -45.07 30.74 -33.46
N HIS A 5 -44.94 30.08 -32.32
CA HIS A 5 -45.68 30.30 -31.07
C HIS A 5 -44.71 30.66 -29.93
N ARG A 6 -45.26 31.27 -28.86
CA ARG A 6 -44.68 31.76 -27.57
C ARG A 6 -44.47 33.28 -27.53
N HIS A 7 -44.82 34.03 -26.48
CA HIS A 7 -45.46 33.77 -25.19
C HIS A 7 -45.93 35.14 -24.66
N ARG A 8 -47.05 35.22 -23.92
CA ARG A 8 -47.36 36.39 -23.08
C ARG A 8 -48.18 35.99 -21.84
N HIS A 9 -47.71 36.49 -20.68
CA HIS A 9 -48.39 36.85 -19.43
C HIS A 9 -49.23 35.76 -18.71
N SER A 10 -49.44 35.75 -17.40
CA SER A 10 -49.56 36.84 -16.42
C SER A 10 -49.41 36.29 -14.99
N SER A 11 -48.92 37.17 -14.12
CA SER A 11 -48.96 37.15 -12.65
C SER A 11 -50.35 37.01 -12.02
N SER A 12 -50.43 36.51 -10.78
CA SER A 12 -51.09 37.25 -9.68
C SER A 12 -50.61 36.81 -8.29
N THR A 13 -50.52 37.81 -7.42
CA THR A 13 -50.03 37.86 -6.03
C THR A 13 -51.16 37.85 -4.98
N LYS A 14 -50.76 37.65 -3.70
CA LYS A 14 -51.37 38.07 -2.39
C LYS A 14 -52.04 36.93 -1.61
N ARG A 15 -51.98 36.81 -0.27
CA ARG A 15 -51.26 37.46 0.86
C ARG A 15 -51.61 36.64 2.13
N ARG A 16 -50.73 36.69 3.15
CA ARG A 16 -50.81 36.14 4.54
C ARG A 16 -52.15 36.30 5.27
N HIS A 17 -52.39 35.45 6.30
CA HIS A 17 -52.68 35.72 7.76
C HIS A 17 -52.86 34.34 8.46
N PHE A 18 -52.03 33.92 9.43
CA PHE A 18 -52.03 34.13 10.89
C PHE A 18 -53.18 33.45 11.70
N PHE A 19 -52.80 32.41 12.47
CA PHE A 19 -53.18 32.05 13.86
C PHE A 19 -54.54 31.43 14.26
N THR A 20 -54.41 30.23 14.86
CA THR A 20 -55.01 29.67 16.10
C THR A 20 -56.47 29.19 16.24
N LYS A 21 -56.53 28.02 16.90
CA LYS A 21 -57.49 27.51 17.94
C LYS A 21 -58.88 27.06 17.46
N VAL A 22 -59.27 25.78 17.63
CA VAL A 22 -59.74 25.00 18.82
C VAL A 22 -61.21 24.67 18.61
N ALA A 23 -61.58 23.39 18.72
CA ALA A 23 -62.86 22.87 19.26
C ALA A 23 -62.86 21.32 19.08
N TYR A 24 -62.77 20.52 20.15
CA TYR A 24 -63.84 20.04 21.07
C TYR A 24 -64.55 18.78 20.52
N VAL A 25 -64.41 17.59 21.17
CA VAL A 25 -65.34 16.97 22.18
C VAL A 25 -66.15 15.82 21.51
N THR A 26 -66.45 14.62 22.03
CA THR A 26 -66.33 13.89 23.32
C THR A 26 -66.92 12.46 23.20
N THR A 27 -66.48 11.54 24.08
CA THR A 27 -67.25 10.51 24.87
C THR A 27 -67.86 9.29 24.13
N VAL A 28 -67.73 8.04 24.63
CA VAL A 28 -68.55 7.31 25.63
C VAL A 28 -67.79 6.01 26.05
N LEU A 29 -67.40 5.79 27.33
CA LEU A 29 -68.11 5.09 28.45
C LEU A 29 -68.36 3.58 28.21
N THR A 30 -67.83 2.63 28.99
CA THR A 30 -68.47 2.15 30.24
C THR A 30 -67.63 1.08 30.99
N LEU A 31 -67.87 1.04 32.32
CA LEU A 31 -67.41 0.10 33.35
C LEU A 31 -67.83 -1.37 33.11
N PHE A 32 -67.06 -2.33 33.65
CA PHE A 32 -67.61 -3.36 34.56
C PHE A 32 -66.51 -3.98 35.45
N SER A 33 -66.77 -3.98 36.76
CA SER A 33 -66.02 -4.61 37.83
C SER A 33 -66.20 -6.14 37.80
N LEU A 34 -65.23 -6.94 38.24
CA LEU A 34 -65.50 -8.14 39.06
C LEU A 34 -64.23 -8.74 39.71
N LEU A 35 -64.34 -8.88 41.04
CA LEU A 35 -63.81 -9.88 41.96
C LEU A 35 -62.34 -10.37 41.90
N ALA A 36 -61.66 -10.10 43.00
CA ALA A 36 -60.53 -10.87 43.50
C ALA A 36 -60.92 -12.32 43.80
N GLY A 37 -60.18 -13.25 43.20
CA GLY A 37 -60.13 -14.67 43.55
C GLY A 37 -58.67 -15.10 43.51
N THR A 38 -58.14 -15.44 44.67
CA THR A 38 -56.78 -15.93 44.92
C THR A 38 -56.45 -17.15 44.06
N PHE A 39 -55.46 -17.04 43.19
CA PHE A 39 -54.73 -18.18 42.66
C PHE A 39 -53.24 -17.98 42.94
N SER A 40 -52.68 -18.99 43.58
CA SER A 40 -51.30 -19.14 43.99
C SER A 40 -50.31 -18.53 43.01
N THR A 41 -49.38 -17.74 43.56
CA THR A 41 -48.09 -17.50 42.93
C THR A 41 -47.40 -18.85 42.77
N HIS A 42 -47.68 -19.54 41.67
CA HIS A 42 -46.66 -20.42 41.11
C HIS A 42 -45.52 -19.50 40.72
N VAL A 43 -44.58 -19.38 41.66
CA VAL A 43 -43.18 -19.16 41.34
C VAL A 43 -42.87 -20.26 40.33
N VAL A 44 -43.00 -19.93 39.04
CA VAL A 44 -42.26 -20.65 38.03
C VAL A 44 -40.83 -20.49 38.50
N PRO A 45 -40.10 -21.59 38.80
CA PRO A 45 -38.69 -21.47 39.11
C PRO A 45 -38.12 -20.59 38.00
N HIS A 46 -37.41 -19.52 38.35
CA HIS A 46 -36.36 -19.06 37.45
C HIS A 46 -35.54 -20.32 37.21
N ALA A 47 -35.78 -20.97 36.06
CA ALA A 47 -34.86 -21.93 35.53
C ALA A 47 -33.53 -21.21 35.55
N SER A 48 -32.64 -21.71 36.41
CA SER A 48 -31.26 -21.29 36.50
C SER A 48 -30.74 -21.03 35.11
N ALA A 49 -30.08 -19.89 34.92
CA ALA A 49 -29.30 -19.59 33.72
C ALA A 49 -28.60 -20.86 33.26
N ASP A 50 -29.00 -21.39 32.10
CA ASP A 50 -28.35 -22.57 31.54
C ASP A 50 -26.87 -22.21 31.28
N SER A 51 -26.01 -22.92 32.01
CA SER A 51 -24.58 -22.71 32.16
C SER A 51 -23.80 -23.08 30.89
N THR A 52 -23.88 -22.26 29.85
CA THR A 52 -23.11 -22.48 28.60
C THR A 52 -21.71 -21.86 28.62
N GLY A 53 -21.40 -20.99 29.60
CA GLY A 53 -20.05 -20.44 29.79
C GLY A 53 -19.60 -19.36 28.80
N TYR A 54 -20.49 -18.87 27.92
CA TYR A 54 -20.19 -17.78 26.99
C TYR A 54 -20.33 -16.38 27.63
N THR A 55 -19.56 -15.42 27.13
CA THR A 55 -19.67 -14.01 27.50
C THR A 55 -20.84 -13.34 26.78
N GLN A 56 -21.30 -12.19 27.30
CA GLN A 56 -22.34 -11.41 26.63
C GLN A 56 -21.91 -10.92 25.24
N ASP A 57 -20.64 -10.53 25.08
CA ASP A 57 -20.08 -10.11 23.78
C ASP A 57 -20.18 -11.22 22.72
N GLN A 58 -19.95 -12.48 23.10
CA GLN A 58 -20.10 -13.63 22.20
C GLN A 58 -21.55 -13.89 21.83
N LEU A 59 -22.48 -13.78 22.78
CA LEU A 59 -23.91 -13.96 22.54
C LEU A 59 -24.46 -12.85 21.63
N ASP A 60 -24.09 -11.58 21.89
CA ASP A 60 -24.47 -10.43 21.09
C ASP A 60 -23.90 -10.52 19.66
N ALA A 61 -22.69 -11.05 19.52
CA ALA A 61 -22.07 -11.29 18.22
C ALA A 61 -22.80 -12.38 17.42
N LEU A 62 -23.18 -13.48 18.08
CA LEU A 62 -23.96 -14.55 17.46
C LEU A 62 -25.33 -14.04 17.01
N ASP A 63 -26.05 -13.32 17.87
CA ASP A 63 -27.38 -12.78 17.57
C ASP A 63 -27.32 -11.77 16.41
N PHE A 64 -26.34 -10.86 16.44
CA PHE A 64 -26.09 -9.92 15.36
C PHE A 64 -25.86 -10.63 14.02
N LEU A 65 -24.93 -11.59 13.97
CA LEU A 65 -24.60 -12.28 12.72
C LEU A 65 -25.77 -13.14 12.23
N ASN A 66 -26.48 -13.84 13.13
CA ASN A 66 -27.64 -14.64 12.76
C ASN A 66 -28.81 -13.78 12.25
N THR A 67 -28.98 -12.57 12.80
CA THR A 67 -29.94 -11.59 12.27
C THR A 67 -29.60 -11.19 10.84
N VAL A 68 -28.32 -10.96 10.53
CA VAL A 68 -27.89 -10.66 9.15
C VAL A 68 -28.05 -11.88 8.25
N ARG A 69 -27.61 -13.06 8.69
CA ARG A 69 -27.70 -14.33 7.94
C ARG A 69 -29.15 -14.68 7.58
N ALA A 70 -30.10 -14.46 8.49
CA ALA A 70 -31.52 -14.64 8.22
C ALA A 70 -32.05 -13.71 7.11
N LYS A 71 -31.63 -12.44 7.09
CA LYS A 71 -32.04 -11.48 6.04
C LYS A 71 -31.40 -11.74 4.69
N VAL A 72 -30.18 -12.28 4.69
CA VAL A 72 -29.46 -12.71 3.47
C VAL A 72 -30.04 -14.02 2.93
N GLY A 73 -30.62 -14.85 3.80
CA GLY A 73 -31.21 -16.15 3.44
C GLY A 73 -30.23 -17.32 3.54
N VAL A 74 -29.30 -17.28 4.49
CA VAL A 74 -28.35 -18.38 4.78
C VAL A 74 -28.57 -18.96 6.19
N PRO A 75 -28.25 -20.25 6.43
CA PRO A 75 -28.55 -20.93 7.70
C PRO A 75 -27.92 -20.23 8.92
N PRO A 76 -28.58 -20.23 10.10
CA PRO A 76 -28.00 -19.65 11.31
C PRO A 76 -26.83 -20.49 11.84
N LEU A 77 -25.93 -19.83 12.58
CA LEU A 77 -24.80 -20.44 13.25
C LEU A 77 -25.15 -20.79 14.70
N LYS A 78 -24.39 -21.73 15.26
CA LYS A 78 -24.37 -22.04 16.70
C LYS A 78 -22.97 -21.75 17.26
N LEU A 79 -22.92 -21.17 18.45
CA LEU A 79 -21.64 -21.05 19.16
C LEU A 79 -21.15 -22.43 19.62
N ASN A 80 -19.87 -22.69 19.42
CA ASN A 80 -19.17 -23.86 19.93
C ASN A 80 -18.08 -23.43 20.93
N PRO A 81 -18.03 -24.02 22.15
CA PRO A 81 -17.15 -23.53 23.20
C PRO A 81 -15.67 -23.85 22.92
N LEU A 82 -15.39 -24.91 22.16
CA LEU A 82 -14.03 -25.31 21.80
C LEU A 82 -13.48 -24.42 20.68
N ILE A 83 -14.31 -24.10 19.69
CA ILE A 83 -13.95 -23.13 18.63
C ILE A 83 -13.76 -21.73 19.26
N THR A 84 -14.62 -21.35 20.19
CA THR A 84 -14.51 -20.07 20.92
C THR A 84 -13.19 -19.97 21.69
N ARG A 85 -12.80 -21.03 22.41
CA ARG A 85 -11.51 -21.10 23.10
C ARG A 85 -10.33 -20.96 22.14
N ALA A 86 -10.41 -21.55 20.94
CA ALA A 86 -9.36 -21.41 19.92
C ALA A 86 -9.23 -19.96 19.44
N ALA A 87 -10.34 -19.28 19.18
CA ALA A 87 -10.39 -17.88 18.76
C ALA A 87 -9.80 -16.94 19.83
N GLU A 88 -10.21 -17.09 21.10
CA GLU A 88 -9.67 -16.31 22.23
C GLU A 88 -8.17 -16.54 22.45
N SER A 89 -7.73 -17.80 22.37
CA SER A 89 -6.31 -18.18 22.46
C SER A 89 -5.50 -17.55 21.32
N HIS A 90 -6.04 -17.52 20.11
CA HIS A 90 -5.37 -16.93 18.97
C HIS A 90 -5.26 -15.39 19.08
N ALA A 91 -6.33 -14.72 19.51
CA ALA A 91 -6.31 -13.29 19.79
C ALA A 91 -5.25 -12.93 20.85
N THR A 92 -5.17 -13.71 21.93
CA THR A 92 -4.16 -13.56 22.98
C THR A 92 -2.75 -13.77 22.45
N TYR A 93 -2.53 -14.82 21.67
CA TYR A 93 -1.25 -15.13 21.03
C TYR A 93 -0.80 -13.97 20.13
N TYR A 94 -1.69 -13.45 19.28
CA TYR A 94 -1.37 -12.35 18.39
C TYR A 94 -0.95 -11.11 19.17
N ASN A 95 -1.69 -10.74 20.22
CA ASN A 95 -1.35 -9.58 21.04
C ASN A 95 0.00 -9.71 21.76
N THR A 96 0.35 -10.92 22.19
CA THR A 96 1.60 -11.21 22.89
C THR A 96 2.81 -11.15 21.95
N ASN A 97 2.64 -11.58 20.70
CA ASN A 97 3.76 -11.83 19.79
C ASN A 97 3.87 -10.84 18.61
N LYS A 98 2.93 -9.89 18.46
CA LYS A 98 2.95 -8.92 17.36
C LYS A 98 4.16 -7.98 17.43
N SER A 99 4.94 -7.94 16.34
CA SER A 99 6.10 -7.03 16.18
C SER A 99 5.96 -6.07 15.00
N LYS A 100 4.94 -6.25 14.16
CA LYS A 100 4.68 -5.49 12.93
C LYS A 100 3.19 -5.25 12.73
N ALA A 101 2.85 -4.36 11.81
CA ALA A 101 1.47 -4.13 11.39
C ALA A 101 0.83 -5.45 10.88
N PRO A 102 -0.50 -5.62 11.05
CA PRO A 102 -1.18 -6.83 10.60
C PRO A 102 -1.01 -7.09 9.10
N ASP A 103 -0.76 -8.36 8.76
CA ASP A 103 -0.74 -8.90 7.40
C ASP A 103 -1.32 -10.33 7.37
N LEU A 104 -1.25 -11.02 6.22
CA LEU A 104 -1.75 -12.40 6.09
C LEU A 104 -1.06 -13.41 7.04
N SER A 105 0.15 -13.11 7.53
CA SER A 105 0.82 -13.97 8.51
C SER A 105 0.20 -13.87 9.91
N SER A 106 -0.68 -12.88 10.15
CA SER A 106 -1.39 -12.72 11.43
C SER A 106 -2.28 -13.91 11.79
N HIS A 107 -2.77 -14.65 10.79
CA HIS A 107 -3.56 -15.88 10.95
C HIS A 107 -2.75 -17.10 11.42
N LEU A 108 -1.42 -16.98 11.44
CA LEU A 108 -0.50 -18.07 11.78
C LEU A 108 0.08 -17.89 13.18
N GLN A 109 0.40 -19.02 13.81
CA GLN A 109 1.26 -19.06 14.99
C GLN A 109 2.60 -19.70 14.66
N VAL A 110 3.63 -19.29 15.39
CA VAL A 110 5.00 -19.77 15.26
C VAL A 110 5.27 -20.68 16.44
N GLU A 111 5.66 -21.92 16.15
CA GLU A 111 5.98 -22.93 17.16
C GLU A 111 7.11 -22.43 18.08
N GLY A 112 6.96 -22.66 19.38
CA GLY A 112 7.92 -22.22 20.41
C GLY A 112 7.69 -20.80 20.96
N MET A 113 6.79 -20.01 20.35
CA MET A 113 6.41 -18.69 20.90
C MET A 113 5.41 -18.82 22.07
N PRO A 114 5.44 -17.89 23.05
CA PRO A 114 4.48 -17.90 24.17
C PRO A 114 3.02 -17.93 23.71
N GLY A 115 2.23 -18.85 24.29
CA GLY A 115 0.81 -19.01 23.96
C GLY A 115 0.53 -19.80 22.67
N PHE A 116 1.53 -20.45 22.07
CA PHE A 116 1.35 -21.29 20.90
C PHE A 116 0.42 -22.48 21.21
N THR A 117 -0.59 -22.66 20.37
CA THR A 117 -1.57 -23.76 20.42
C THR A 117 -1.69 -24.51 19.09
N GLY A 118 -1.34 -23.88 17.96
CA GLY A 118 -1.35 -24.50 16.65
C GLY A 118 -1.00 -23.55 15.52
N LYS A 119 -0.27 -24.05 14.51
CA LYS A 119 0.30 -23.24 13.43
C LYS A 119 -0.74 -22.47 12.60
N ASN A 120 -1.87 -23.09 12.28
CA ASN A 120 -3.00 -22.47 11.57
C ASN A 120 -4.30 -22.70 12.35
N MET A 121 -5.38 -22.02 11.96
CA MET A 121 -6.70 -22.14 12.57
C MET A 121 -7.14 -23.59 12.80
N LYS A 122 -7.05 -24.47 11.77
CA LYS A 122 -7.44 -25.87 11.91
C LYS A 122 -6.69 -26.55 13.05
N ASN A 123 -5.37 -26.36 13.14
CA ASN A 123 -4.57 -26.94 14.22
C ASN A 123 -4.98 -26.37 15.60
N ARG A 124 -5.32 -25.08 15.69
CA ARG A 124 -5.76 -24.47 16.95
C ARG A 124 -7.12 -24.97 17.40
N ILE A 125 -8.08 -25.08 16.48
CA ILE A 125 -9.42 -25.62 16.74
C ILE A 125 -9.32 -27.08 17.20
N GLU A 126 -8.52 -27.91 16.51
CA GLU A 126 -8.29 -29.30 16.90
C GLU A 126 -7.55 -29.42 18.25
N ALA A 127 -6.56 -28.56 18.51
CA ALA A 127 -5.85 -28.50 19.79
C ALA A 127 -6.75 -28.06 20.97
N ALA A 128 -7.79 -27.26 20.70
CA ALA A 128 -8.81 -26.92 21.67
C ALA A 128 -9.74 -28.11 22.01
N GLY A 129 -9.60 -29.24 21.31
CA GLY A 129 -10.35 -30.48 21.52
C GLY A 129 -11.55 -30.65 20.59
N TYR A 130 -11.74 -29.75 19.60
CA TYR A 130 -12.85 -29.87 18.66
C TYR A 130 -12.59 -31.01 17.68
N ALA A 131 -13.44 -32.03 17.72
CA ALA A 131 -13.43 -33.14 16.79
C ALA A 131 -14.48 -32.90 15.70
N ALA A 132 -14.05 -32.42 14.55
CA ALA A 132 -14.96 -32.11 13.46
C ALA A 132 -15.60 -33.38 12.88
N PRO A 133 -16.91 -33.35 12.54
CA PRO A 133 -17.51 -34.40 11.73
C PRO A 133 -16.78 -34.58 10.40
N MET A 134 -16.78 -35.81 9.88
CA MET A 134 -16.16 -36.10 8.59
C MET A 134 -16.75 -35.21 7.50
N GLY A 135 -15.89 -34.53 6.73
CA GLY A 135 -16.31 -33.62 5.68
C GLY A 135 -16.62 -32.20 6.15
N TYR A 136 -16.10 -31.76 7.30
CA TYR A 136 -16.09 -30.35 7.68
C TYR A 136 -14.83 -29.63 7.16
N ALA A 137 -15.01 -28.34 6.88
CA ALA A 137 -13.99 -27.35 6.60
C ALA A 137 -14.00 -26.28 7.70
N TYR A 138 -12.95 -25.45 7.71
CA TYR A 138 -12.77 -24.38 8.69
C TYR A 138 -12.49 -23.06 7.95
N SER A 139 -12.88 -21.93 8.53
CA SER A 139 -12.54 -20.59 8.05
C SER A 139 -12.36 -19.60 9.21
N GLU A 140 -11.50 -18.60 9.04
CA GLU A 140 -11.16 -17.61 10.06
C GLU A 140 -11.25 -16.19 9.49
N ALA A 141 -11.72 -15.26 10.30
CA ALA A 141 -11.66 -13.83 10.06
C ALA A 141 -11.04 -13.11 11.28
N MET A 142 -10.18 -12.10 11.03
CA MET A 142 -9.53 -11.33 12.09
C MET A 142 -9.73 -9.82 11.89
N HIS A 143 -10.08 -9.10 12.96
CA HIS A 143 -10.19 -7.65 12.95
C HIS A 143 -9.49 -7.03 14.16
N PHE A 144 -8.73 -5.97 13.93
CA PHE A 144 -7.96 -5.29 14.98
C PHE A 144 -8.64 -3.99 15.42
N LYS A 145 -8.25 -3.51 16.62
CA LYS A 145 -8.72 -2.28 17.27
C LYS A 145 -10.24 -2.23 17.51
N GLN A 146 -10.83 -3.39 17.83
CA GLN A 146 -12.26 -3.54 18.03
C GLN A 146 -12.68 -3.33 19.49
N LYS A 147 -13.91 -2.87 19.69
CA LYS A 147 -14.50 -2.69 21.03
C LYS A 147 -15.44 -3.84 21.42
N SER A 148 -15.96 -4.56 20.43
CA SER A 148 -16.85 -5.71 20.60
C SER A 148 -16.71 -6.67 19.41
N SER A 149 -17.10 -7.93 19.61
CA SER A 149 -17.13 -8.94 18.54
C SER A 149 -18.19 -8.59 17.49
N SER A 150 -19.33 -8.00 17.87
CA SER A 150 -20.34 -7.53 16.91
C SER A 150 -19.82 -6.40 16.01
N ALA A 151 -18.98 -5.49 16.55
CA ALA A 151 -18.34 -4.45 15.73
C ALA A 151 -17.34 -5.07 14.73
N ALA A 152 -16.59 -6.09 15.15
CA ALA A 152 -15.71 -6.84 14.26
C ALA A 152 -16.47 -7.53 13.13
N LEU A 153 -17.60 -8.17 13.45
CA LEU A 153 -18.48 -8.83 12.49
C LEU A 153 -19.08 -7.85 11.48
N GLN A 154 -19.49 -6.65 11.92
CA GLN A 154 -19.89 -5.58 10.99
C GLN A 154 -18.72 -5.19 10.07
N GLY A 155 -17.51 -5.04 10.62
CA GLY A 155 -16.32 -4.76 9.82
C GLY A 155 -16.04 -5.84 8.77
N PHE A 156 -16.22 -7.13 9.10
CA PHE A 156 -16.11 -8.22 8.13
C PHE A 156 -17.17 -8.11 7.03
N LEU A 157 -18.42 -7.84 7.41
CA LEU A 157 -19.52 -7.61 6.47
C LEU A 157 -19.30 -6.38 5.59
N ASP A 158 -18.47 -5.41 5.97
CA ASP A 158 -18.18 -4.21 5.18
C ASP A 158 -17.04 -4.43 4.15
N THR A 159 -16.41 -5.61 4.14
CA THR A 159 -15.31 -5.98 3.23
C THR A 159 -15.74 -7.06 2.21
N ALA A 160 -14.88 -7.43 1.25
CA ALA A 160 -15.23 -8.41 0.22
C ALA A 160 -15.00 -9.85 0.71
N TYR A 161 -13.75 -10.21 1.00
CA TYR A 161 -13.34 -11.58 1.27
C TYR A 161 -13.79 -12.06 2.66
N HIS A 162 -13.74 -11.22 3.70
CA HIS A 162 -14.29 -11.63 5.00
C HIS A 162 -15.81 -11.78 4.97
N ARG A 163 -16.53 -10.97 4.17
CA ARG A 163 -17.98 -11.10 4.00
C ARG A 163 -18.34 -12.46 3.40
N GLU A 164 -17.58 -12.90 2.40
CA GLU A 164 -17.74 -14.24 1.80
C GLU A 164 -17.60 -15.35 2.85
N ILE A 165 -16.66 -15.20 3.80
CA ILE A 165 -16.47 -16.16 4.91
C ILE A 165 -17.69 -16.16 5.85
N VAL A 166 -18.08 -15.00 6.39
CA VAL A 166 -19.10 -14.93 7.45
C VAL A 166 -20.54 -15.15 6.95
N LEU A 167 -20.77 -15.01 5.64
CA LEU A 167 -22.04 -15.31 4.98
C LEU A 167 -22.00 -16.64 4.21
N ASP A 168 -20.95 -17.45 4.31
CA ASP A 168 -20.94 -18.76 3.65
C ASP A 168 -22.09 -19.61 4.20
N PRO A 169 -22.96 -20.17 3.34
CA PRO A 169 -24.05 -21.03 3.79
C PRO A 169 -23.56 -22.40 4.30
N THR A 170 -22.28 -22.75 4.08
CA THR A 170 -21.70 -24.01 4.56
C THR A 170 -21.25 -23.99 6.01
N ILE A 171 -20.98 -22.81 6.59
CA ILE A 171 -20.62 -22.72 8.01
C ILE A 171 -21.87 -22.88 8.88
N VAL A 172 -21.73 -23.66 9.95
CA VAL A 172 -22.84 -23.99 10.88
C VAL A 172 -22.47 -23.77 12.35
N GLU A 173 -21.18 -23.74 12.66
CA GLU A 173 -20.64 -23.47 14.00
C GLU A 173 -19.66 -22.31 13.95
N ALA A 174 -19.62 -21.53 15.03
CA ALA A 174 -18.75 -20.37 15.19
C ALA A 174 -18.13 -20.32 16.58
N GLY A 175 -16.99 -19.64 16.68
CA GLY A 175 -16.41 -19.18 17.94
C GLY A 175 -15.87 -17.77 17.79
N PHE A 176 -16.14 -16.92 18.77
CA PHE A 176 -15.72 -15.51 18.76
C PHE A 176 -14.79 -15.22 19.95
N GLY A 177 -13.62 -14.67 19.67
CA GLY A 177 -12.66 -14.24 20.68
C GLY A 177 -12.30 -12.77 20.51
N LEU A 178 -12.43 -11.98 21.56
CA LEU A 178 -12.00 -10.58 21.61
C LEU A 178 -11.05 -10.37 22.79
N VAL A 179 -9.78 -10.08 22.49
CA VAL A 179 -8.75 -9.83 23.51
C VAL A 179 -7.99 -8.56 23.13
N ASP A 180 -7.95 -7.57 24.02
CA ASP A 180 -7.25 -6.28 23.85
C ASP A 180 -7.42 -5.63 22.46
N GLY A 181 -8.65 -5.68 21.94
CA GLY A 181 -9.04 -5.12 20.65
C GLY A 181 -8.70 -5.97 19.43
N THR A 182 -8.16 -7.18 19.60
CA THR A 182 -8.01 -8.18 18.53
C THR A 182 -9.21 -9.12 18.57
N ALA A 183 -10.04 -9.06 17.54
CA ALA A 183 -11.19 -9.94 17.33
C ALA A 183 -10.82 -11.07 16.37
N VAL A 184 -11.17 -12.30 16.72
CA VAL A 184 -11.02 -13.51 15.91
C VAL A 184 -12.39 -14.19 15.84
N ALA A 185 -12.81 -14.53 14.63
CA ALA A 185 -13.99 -15.34 14.39
C ALA A 185 -13.59 -16.60 13.62
N ASP A 186 -13.68 -17.74 14.29
CA ASP A 186 -13.40 -19.06 13.74
C ASP A 186 -14.72 -19.77 13.42
N PHE A 187 -14.77 -20.48 12.30
CA PHE A 187 -15.97 -21.17 11.82
C PHE A 187 -15.68 -22.60 11.44
N ALA A 188 -16.70 -23.45 11.55
CA ALA A 188 -16.67 -24.82 11.05
C ALA A 188 -18.01 -25.21 10.39
N GLY A 189 -17.94 -26.04 9.36
CA GLY A 189 -19.13 -26.60 8.71
C GLY A 189 -18.82 -27.50 7.52
N PRO A 190 -19.81 -28.21 6.96
CA PRO A 190 -19.60 -29.18 5.88
C PRO A 190 -19.06 -28.55 4.59
N TRP A 191 -18.27 -29.28 3.79
CA TRP A 191 -17.78 -28.78 2.48
C TRP A 191 -18.90 -28.43 1.46
N LYS A 192 -20.12 -28.92 1.69
CA LYS A 192 -21.28 -28.70 0.83
C LYS A 192 -22.53 -28.52 1.68
N THR A 193 -23.42 -27.62 1.26
CA THR A 193 -24.75 -27.49 1.84
C THR A 193 -25.67 -28.57 1.29
N LYS A 194 -26.66 -29.00 2.08
CA LYS A 194 -27.77 -29.86 1.61
C LYS A 194 -28.98 -29.07 1.15
N GLU A 195 -29.07 -27.79 1.51
CA GLU A 195 -30.21 -26.93 1.20
C GLU A 195 -29.96 -26.12 -0.08
N GLU A 196 -30.98 -26.10 -0.95
CA GLU A 196 -31.06 -25.15 -2.06
C GLU A 196 -31.44 -23.77 -1.53
N GLY A 197 -30.46 -22.88 -1.36
CA GLY A 197 -30.69 -21.48 -0.98
C GLY A 197 -30.86 -20.57 -2.20
N THR A 198 -31.74 -19.56 -2.12
CA THR A 198 -31.75 -18.44 -3.06
C THR A 198 -30.40 -17.72 -3.07
N MET A 199 -30.08 -17.00 -4.14
CA MET A 199 -28.88 -16.14 -4.21
C MET A 199 -28.78 -15.20 -2.99
N ALA A 200 -27.69 -15.32 -2.26
CA ALA A 200 -27.37 -14.52 -1.09
C ALA A 200 -26.78 -13.17 -1.55
N VAL A 201 -27.44 -12.07 -1.20
CA VAL A 201 -27.01 -10.72 -1.60
C VAL A 201 -26.67 -9.87 -0.38
N TYR A 202 -25.65 -9.02 -0.52
CA TYR A 202 -25.29 -8.05 0.50
C TYR A 202 -24.85 -6.71 -0.14
N PRO A 203 -25.30 -5.53 0.32
CA PRO A 203 -26.34 -5.31 1.32
C PRO A 203 -27.60 -6.13 1.05
N TYR A 204 -28.22 -6.67 2.11
CA TYR A 204 -29.42 -7.49 1.95
C TYR A 204 -30.60 -6.62 1.48
N ASP A 205 -31.64 -7.25 0.95
CA ASP A 205 -32.78 -6.51 0.39
C ASP A 205 -33.44 -5.60 1.45
N GLN A 206 -33.67 -4.36 1.07
CA GLN A 206 -34.14 -3.27 1.92
C GLN A 206 -33.25 -2.94 3.14
N GLN A 207 -31.96 -3.29 3.10
CA GLN A 207 -31.03 -2.87 4.14
C GLN A 207 -30.95 -1.34 4.19
N THR A 208 -31.12 -0.77 5.37
CA THR A 208 -30.94 0.66 5.62
C THR A 208 -29.62 0.91 6.35
N ASN A 209 -29.20 2.17 6.37
CA ASN A 209 -27.98 2.61 7.03
C ASN A 209 -26.70 1.92 6.51
N VAL A 210 -26.67 1.58 5.22
CA VAL A 210 -25.47 1.02 4.56
C VAL A 210 -24.38 2.10 4.46
N PRO A 211 -23.10 1.80 4.75
CA PRO A 211 -22.02 2.75 4.50
C PRO A 211 -21.97 3.17 3.03
N VAL A 212 -21.31 4.29 2.74
CA VAL A 212 -21.31 4.86 1.38
C VAL A 212 -20.12 4.43 0.54
N GLY A 213 -19.03 4.00 1.17
CA GLY A 213 -17.76 3.75 0.51
C GLY A 213 -17.04 2.53 1.06
N PHE A 214 -16.09 2.04 0.26
CA PHE A 214 -15.09 1.09 0.68
C PHE A 214 -13.71 1.63 0.32
N TYR A 215 -12.83 1.71 1.32
CA TYR A 215 -11.56 2.44 1.22
C TYR A 215 -10.35 1.49 1.25
N GLY A 216 -10.54 0.27 0.77
CA GLY A 216 -9.46 -0.72 0.68
C GLY A 216 -9.01 -1.30 2.02
N ASN A 217 -9.84 -1.21 3.06
CA ASN A 217 -9.59 -1.71 4.41
C ASN A 217 -9.74 -3.24 4.50
N GLU A 218 -9.01 -3.97 3.66
CA GLU A 218 -8.98 -5.43 3.63
C GLU A 218 -7.60 -5.94 3.20
N ILE A 219 -7.20 -7.12 3.69
CA ILE A 219 -5.94 -7.78 3.33
C ILE A 219 -6.26 -9.20 2.84
N PRO A 220 -6.07 -9.51 1.55
CA PRO A 220 -5.63 -8.61 0.47
C PRO A 220 -6.69 -7.56 0.12
N ASN A 221 -6.26 -6.38 -0.34
CA ASN A 221 -7.17 -5.31 -0.75
C ASN A 221 -7.68 -5.58 -2.18
N PRO A 222 -9.00 -5.80 -2.39
CA PRO A 222 -9.55 -6.13 -3.70
C PRO A 222 -9.45 -4.99 -4.72
N LEU A 223 -9.32 -3.73 -4.29
CA LEU A 223 -9.26 -2.58 -5.21
C LEU A 223 -7.92 -2.45 -5.94
N LYS A 224 -6.86 -3.08 -5.42
CA LYS A 224 -5.52 -3.02 -6.01
C LYS A 224 -5.49 -3.48 -7.47
N GLN A 225 -6.32 -4.46 -7.82
CA GLN A 225 -6.39 -4.99 -9.18
C GLN A 225 -6.93 -3.96 -10.19
N PHE A 226 -7.69 -2.96 -9.73
CA PHE A 226 -8.27 -1.91 -10.58
C PHE A 226 -7.43 -0.63 -10.59
N GLY A 227 -6.33 -0.58 -9.81
CA GLY A 227 -5.50 0.62 -9.69
C GLY A 227 -6.18 1.79 -8.96
N VAL A 228 -7.23 1.52 -8.16
CA VAL A 228 -7.97 2.52 -7.40
C VAL A 228 -7.77 2.34 -5.90
N THR A 229 -7.94 3.42 -5.14
CA THR A 229 -7.78 3.42 -3.67
C THR A 229 -9.10 3.33 -2.93
N PHE A 230 -10.22 3.63 -3.59
CA PHE A 230 -11.57 3.56 -3.03
C PHE A 230 -12.60 3.11 -4.08
N SER A 231 -13.77 2.72 -3.59
CA SER A 231 -15.00 2.53 -4.36
C SER A 231 -16.19 3.03 -3.53
N GLY A 232 -17.37 3.09 -4.14
CA GLY A 232 -18.61 3.02 -3.38
C GLY A 232 -18.68 1.73 -2.56
N TYR A 233 -19.64 1.67 -1.64
CA TYR A 233 -19.80 0.51 -0.78
C TYR A 233 -19.92 -0.80 -1.59
N ILE A 234 -19.21 -1.84 -1.17
CA ILE A 234 -19.11 -3.11 -1.90
C ILE A 234 -20.46 -3.81 -1.90
N ILE A 235 -20.93 -4.18 -3.08
CA ILE A 235 -22.13 -5.00 -3.27
C ILE A 235 -21.66 -6.42 -3.64
N SER A 236 -22.30 -7.45 -3.12
CA SER A 236 -21.99 -8.85 -3.41
C SER A 236 -23.22 -9.69 -3.67
N ALA A 237 -23.10 -10.65 -4.59
CA ALA A 237 -24.10 -11.67 -4.87
C ALA A 237 -23.43 -13.06 -4.94
N ALA A 238 -23.72 -13.91 -3.97
CA ALA A 238 -23.23 -15.28 -3.91
C ALA A 238 -24.30 -16.26 -4.45
N ALA A 239 -23.95 -16.98 -5.50
CA ALA A 239 -24.74 -18.09 -6.02
C ALA A 239 -24.33 -19.41 -5.36
N GLN A 240 -25.15 -20.44 -5.53
CA GLN A 240 -24.80 -21.80 -5.07
C GLN A 240 -23.65 -22.41 -5.89
N LEU A 241 -23.64 -22.12 -7.19
CA LEU A 241 -22.65 -22.57 -8.16
C LEU A 241 -21.96 -21.35 -8.78
N GLU A 242 -20.76 -21.57 -9.28
CA GLU A 242 -20.02 -20.55 -10.04
C GLU A 242 -20.86 -20.04 -11.22
N MET A 243 -20.86 -18.71 -11.38
CA MET A 243 -21.58 -18.05 -12.47
C MET A 243 -20.77 -18.21 -13.76
N ILE A 244 -21.41 -18.71 -14.82
CA ILE A 244 -20.79 -18.79 -16.15
C ILE A 244 -21.06 -17.53 -16.99
N SER A 245 -22.10 -16.78 -16.64
CA SER A 245 -22.37 -15.44 -17.16
C SER A 245 -23.11 -14.61 -16.12
N HIS A 246 -22.86 -13.30 -16.15
CA HIS A 246 -23.55 -12.32 -15.31
C HIS A 246 -23.60 -10.94 -16.00
N GLN A 247 -24.64 -10.18 -15.69
CA GLN A 247 -24.80 -8.78 -16.07
C GLN A 247 -25.45 -8.04 -14.92
N VAL A 248 -24.84 -6.94 -14.49
CA VAL A 248 -25.31 -6.13 -13.36
C VAL A 248 -25.72 -4.74 -13.84
N ILE A 249 -26.81 -4.23 -13.28
CA ILE A 249 -27.22 -2.83 -13.40
C ILE A 249 -27.43 -2.30 -11.98
N VAL A 250 -26.73 -1.23 -11.62
CA VAL A 250 -26.91 -0.50 -10.35
C VAL A 250 -27.50 0.86 -10.66
N LYS A 251 -28.66 1.19 -10.09
CA LYS A 251 -29.36 2.47 -10.29
C LYS A 251 -29.51 3.25 -9.00
N ASP A 252 -29.35 4.57 -9.09
CA ASP A 252 -29.70 5.49 -8.02
C ASP A 252 -31.22 5.73 -7.96
N SER A 253 -31.71 6.37 -6.89
CA SER A 253 -33.14 6.68 -6.73
C SER A 253 -33.76 7.57 -7.82
N ARG A 254 -32.95 8.16 -8.71
CA ARG A 254 -33.39 8.96 -9.86
C ARG A 254 -33.34 8.16 -11.17
N GLY A 255 -32.97 6.88 -11.11
CA GLY A 255 -32.87 5.99 -12.26
C GLY A 255 -31.55 6.07 -13.02
N ASN A 256 -30.55 6.82 -12.53
CA ASN A 256 -29.23 6.91 -13.17
C ASN A 256 -28.43 5.64 -12.89
N GLU A 257 -27.81 5.08 -13.93
CA GLU A 257 -26.92 3.92 -13.79
C GLU A 257 -25.55 4.33 -13.26
N LEU A 258 -25.01 3.55 -12.32
CA LEU A 258 -23.70 3.78 -11.72
C LEU A 258 -22.65 2.93 -12.46
N PRO A 259 -21.53 3.54 -12.89
CA PRO A 259 -20.39 2.75 -13.35
C PRO A 259 -19.75 2.02 -12.17
N TYR A 260 -19.26 0.81 -12.42
CA TYR A 260 -18.63 -0.03 -11.39
C TYR A 260 -17.43 -0.80 -11.96
N HIS A 261 -16.59 -1.31 -11.06
CA HIS A 261 -15.69 -2.43 -11.29
C HIS A 261 -16.33 -3.71 -10.74
N GLU A 262 -15.97 -4.87 -11.26
CA GLU A 262 -16.49 -6.15 -10.75
C GLU A 262 -15.40 -7.21 -10.64
N GLN A 263 -15.61 -8.18 -9.76
CA GLN A 263 -14.77 -9.36 -9.60
C GLN A 263 -15.67 -10.56 -9.30
N LEU A 264 -15.60 -11.61 -10.13
CA LEU A 264 -16.12 -12.92 -9.77
C LEU A 264 -15.02 -13.68 -9.00
N HIS A 265 -15.30 -14.05 -7.75
CA HIS A 265 -14.41 -14.81 -6.88
C HIS A 265 -15.13 -16.07 -6.44
N GLY A 266 -14.75 -17.21 -7.01
CA GLY A 266 -15.47 -18.48 -6.81
C GLY A 266 -16.94 -18.34 -7.21
N LYS A 267 -17.84 -18.52 -6.23
CA LYS A 267 -19.29 -18.43 -6.41
C LYS A 267 -19.87 -17.03 -6.14
N THR A 268 -19.03 -16.05 -5.82
CA THR A 268 -19.42 -14.72 -5.34
C THR A 268 -19.03 -13.64 -6.34
N LEU A 269 -20.01 -12.90 -6.86
CA LEU A 269 -19.78 -11.70 -7.65
C LEU A 269 -19.70 -10.49 -6.74
N PHE A 270 -18.59 -9.76 -6.77
CA PHE A 270 -18.40 -8.48 -6.11
C PHE A 270 -18.50 -7.33 -7.11
N ILE A 271 -19.21 -6.27 -6.73
CA ILE A 271 -19.44 -5.06 -7.51
C ILE A 271 -18.94 -3.88 -6.67
N TYR A 272 -18.05 -3.08 -7.27
CA TYR A 272 -17.39 -1.93 -6.67
C TYR A 272 -17.78 -0.66 -7.45
N PRO A 273 -18.80 0.10 -7.02
CA PRO A 273 -19.17 1.35 -7.69
C PRO A 273 -17.96 2.29 -7.80
N LYS A 274 -17.76 2.95 -8.94
CA LYS A 274 -16.55 3.78 -9.17
C LYS A 274 -16.50 5.04 -8.31
N SER A 275 -17.62 5.45 -7.73
CA SER A 275 -17.74 6.63 -6.89
C SER A 275 -18.32 6.25 -5.54
N VAL A 276 -17.93 6.99 -4.49
CA VAL A 276 -18.58 6.93 -3.18
C VAL A 276 -20.08 7.17 -3.36
N LEU A 277 -20.90 6.32 -2.75
CA LEU A 277 -22.35 6.43 -2.84
C LEU A 277 -22.83 7.68 -2.09
N LYS A 278 -23.93 8.26 -2.52
CA LYS A 278 -24.53 9.38 -1.79
C LYS A 278 -25.22 8.86 -0.55
N GLY A 279 -25.17 9.65 0.52
CA GLY A 279 -25.92 9.36 1.73
C GLY A 279 -27.43 9.56 1.58
N ASN A 280 -28.20 8.86 2.43
CA ASN A 280 -29.66 8.84 2.47
C ASN A 280 -30.29 8.55 1.10
N GLN A 281 -29.64 7.71 0.29
CA GLN A 281 -30.09 7.39 -1.06
C GLN A 281 -30.32 5.88 -1.18
N THR A 282 -31.44 5.52 -1.79
CA THR A 282 -31.74 4.14 -2.18
C THR A 282 -31.09 3.82 -3.52
N TYR A 283 -30.41 2.69 -3.57
CA TYR A 283 -29.86 2.09 -4.78
C TYR A 283 -30.56 0.77 -5.08
N THR A 284 -30.85 0.53 -6.36
CA THR A 284 -31.44 -0.72 -6.85
C THR A 284 -30.41 -1.47 -7.67
N VAL A 285 -30.21 -2.75 -7.36
CA VAL A 285 -29.30 -3.64 -8.07
C VAL A 285 -30.14 -4.69 -8.80
N SER A 286 -29.88 -4.87 -10.09
CA SER A 286 -30.46 -5.92 -10.92
C SER A 286 -29.35 -6.78 -11.50
N LEU A 287 -29.37 -8.08 -11.20
CA LEU A 287 -28.42 -9.07 -11.67
C LEU A 287 -29.13 -10.12 -12.52
N THR A 288 -28.67 -10.27 -13.75
CA THR A 288 -29.03 -11.34 -14.68
C THR A 288 -27.86 -12.32 -14.75
N TYR A 289 -28.04 -13.61 -14.48
CA TYR A 289 -26.92 -14.57 -14.39
C TYR A 289 -27.29 -15.99 -14.82
N SER A 290 -26.29 -16.81 -15.14
CA SER A 290 -26.46 -18.26 -15.36
C SER A 290 -25.36 -19.07 -14.67
N THR A 291 -25.66 -20.34 -14.39
CA THR A 291 -24.78 -21.30 -13.69
C THR A 291 -24.73 -22.61 -14.47
N GLY A 292 -23.64 -23.38 -14.36
CA GLY A 292 -23.37 -24.56 -15.20
C GLY A 292 -24.45 -25.66 -15.25
N GLU A 293 -25.37 -25.73 -14.28
CA GLU A 293 -26.43 -26.75 -14.21
C GLU A 293 -27.82 -26.27 -14.65
N ALA A 294 -28.05 -24.98 -14.88
CA ALA A 294 -29.38 -24.43 -15.14
C ALA A 294 -29.60 -24.09 -16.62
N THR A 295 -30.66 -24.64 -17.22
CA THR A 295 -31.12 -24.29 -18.58
C THR A 295 -31.86 -22.93 -18.56
N GLY A 296 -31.12 -21.83 -18.47
CA GLY A 296 -31.65 -20.47 -18.64
C GLY A 296 -31.04 -19.41 -17.73
N SER A 297 -31.22 -18.15 -18.10
CA SER A 297 -30.79 -17.01 -17.30
C SER A 297 -31.75 -16.77 -16.13
N LYS A 298 -31.21 -16.57 -14.93
CA LYS A 298 -31.91 -16.19 -13.70
C LYS A 298 -31.78 -14.68 -13.48
N ASN A 299 -32.74 -14.09 -12.77
CA ASN A 299 -32.73 -12.67 -12.40
C ASN A 299 -32.88 -12.49 -10.89
N LYS A 300 -32.12 -11.56 -10.32
CA LYS A 300 -32.24 -11.11 -8.92
C LYS A 300 -32.23 -9.59 -8.89
N THR A 301 -33.26 -9.00 -8.29
CA THR A 301 -33.32 -7.56 -8.04
C THR A 301 -33.52 -7.32 -6.55
N TRP A 302 -32.77 -6.37 -6.00
CA TRP A 302 -32.90 -5.93 -4.61
C TRP A 302 -32.51 -4.46 -4.49
N SER A 303 -32.84 -3.84 -3.35
CA SER A 303 -32.44 -2.47 -3.06
C SER A 303 -31.83 -2.32 -1.67
N PHE A 304 -31.05 -1.27 -1.49
CA PHE A 304 -30.55 -0.86 -0.17
C PHE A 304 -30.48 0.66 -0.08
N THR A 305 -30.56 1.18 1.15
CA THR A 305 -30.49 2.62 1.44
C THR A 305 -29.24 2.91 2.25
N THR A 306 -28.41 3.80 1.72
CA THR A 306 -27.23 4.28 2.44
C THR A 306 -27.64 5.06 3.68
N GLY A 307 -26.79 5.03 4.72
CA GLY A 307 -26.92 5.93 5.88
C GLY A 307 -26.69 7.38 5.48
N LYS A 308 -26.51 8.28 6.45
CA LYS A 308 -26.28 9.72 6.19
C LYS A 308 -25.13 10.00 5.22
N GLY A 309 -24.22 9.03 5.05
CA GLY A 309 -22.99 9.17 4.30
C GLY A 309 -21.93 9.86 5.13
N THR A 310 -20.78 10.05 4.52
CA THR A 310 -19.64 10.70 5.13
C THR A 310 -19.69 12.19 4.92
N ASN A 311 -19.48 12.96 5.99
CA ASN A 311 -19.29 14.40 5.87
C ASN A 311 -17.81 14.68 5.76
N LEU A 312 -17.42 15.45 4.74
CA LEU A 312 -16.05 15.94 4.63
C LEU A 312 -15.70 16.74 5.89
N THR A 313 -14.71 16.28 6.64
CA THR A 313 -14.22 16.96 7.84
C THR A 313 -13.10 17.93 7.48
N SER A 314 -12.18 17.49 6.63
CA SER A 314 -11.04 18.29 6.19
C SER A 314 -10.50 17.82 4.83
N ILE A 315 -9.65 18.66 4.23
CA ILE A 315 -8.81 18.28 3.08
C ILE A 315 -7.36 18.61 3.44
N THR A 316 -6.41 17.80 2.99
CA THR A 316 -4.97 18.02 3.17
C THR A 316 -4.25 17.92 1.83
N PRO A 317 -3.18 18.70 1.59
CA PRO A 317 -2.36 18.47 0.41
C PRO A 317 -1.63 17.12 0.53
N PHE A 318 -1.35 16.48 -0.60
CA PHE A 318 -0.55 15.24 -0.63
C PHE A 318 0.92 15.50 -0.22
N ILE A 319 1.41 16.71 -0.49
CA ILE A 319 2.71 17.23 -0.07
C ILE A 319 2.54 18.64 0.44
N GLU A 320 3.06 18.95 1.63
CA GLU A 320 2.84 20.24 2.28
C GLU A 320 3.60 21.40 1.62
N GLU A 321 4.75 21.09 0.99
CA GLU A 321 5.57 22.05 0.25
C GLU A 321 6.03 21.47 -1.09
N VAL A 322 5.89 22.29 -2.13
CA VAL A 322 6.33 22.01 -3.49
C VAL A 322 7.43 22.99 -3.87
N THR A 323 8.44 22.51 -4.58
CA THR A 323 9.49 23.30 -5.20
C THR A 323 9.42 23.17 -6.72
N LEU A 324 9.58 24.26 -7.45
CA LEU A 324 9.62 24.29 -8.92
C LEU A 324 10.66 25.30 -9.40
N ASN A 325 11.23 25.07 -10.58
CA ASN A 325 11.92 26.10 -11.35
C ASN A 325 10.92 26.94 -12.15
N GLN A 326 11.29 28.20 -12.38
CA GLN A 326 10.52 29.09 -13.24
C GLN A 326 10.35 28.49 -14.65
N GLY A 327 9.10 28.41 -15.09
CA GLY A 327 8.66 27.82 -16.35
C GLY A 327 8.07 26.42 -16.22
N GLU A 328 8.21 25.76 -15.07
CA GLU A 328 7.68 24.41 -14.84
C GLU A 328 6.21 24.40 -14.44
N GLN A 329 5.61 23.23 -14.62
CA GLN A 329 4.24 22.95 -14.23
C GLN A 329 4.18 21.69 -13.36
N LEU A 330 3.21 21.66 -12.44
CA LEU A 330 2.97 20.50 -11.59
C LEU A 330 1.47 20.33 -11.32
N GLN A 331 0.99 19.09 -11.31
CA GLN A 331 -0.35 18.75 -10.84
C GLN A 331 -0.34 18.66 -9.31
N LEU A 332 -1.17 19.48 -8.64
CA LEU A 332 -1.41 19.34 -7.21
C LEU A 332 -2.34 18.16 -6.92
N ARG A 333 -2.13 17.51 -5.78
CA ARG A 333 -2.93 16.38 -5.30
C ARG A 333 -3.37 16.63 -3.86
N TRP A 334 -4.55 16.14 -3.50
CA TRP A 334 -5.19 16.42 -2.21
C TRP A 334 -5.87 15.15 -1.68
N THR A 335 -5.94 15.05 -0.36
CA THR A 335 -6.62 13.97 0.35
C THR A 335 -7.81 14.55 1.08
N SER A 336 -9.00 14.01 0.84
CA SER A 336 -10.19 14.28 1.64
C SER A 336 -10.18 13.40 2.89
N HIS A 337 -10.64 13.95 4.01
CA HIS A 337 -10.86 13.22 5.25
C HIS A 337 -12.31 13.36 5.67
N TYR A 338 -12.89 12.27 6.16
CA TYR A 338 -14.30 12.18 6.48
C TYR A 338 -14.54 11.92 7.98
N ASP A 339 -15.79 12.04 8.43
CA ASP A 339 -16.18 11.91 9.84
C ASP A 339 -16.22 10.46 10.36
N ASP A 340 -16.15 9.48 9.46
CA ASP A 340 -15.99 8.06 9.77
C ASP A 340 -14.52 7.59 9.74
N ASN A 341 -13.56 8.54 9.65
CA ASN A 341 -12.13 8.32 9.45
C ASN A 341 -11.75 7.74 8.09
N ALA A 342 -12.68 7.66 7.13
CA ALA A 342 -12.31 7.40 5.75
C ALA A 342 -11.49 8.57 5.19
N PHE A 343 -10.68 8.27 4.18
CA PHE A 343 -9.99 9.26 3.37
C PHE A 343 -9.86 8.77 1.93
N ASP A 344 -9.86 9.70 0.98
CA ASP A 344 -9.65 9.41 -0.44
C ASP A 344 -8.89 10.54 -1.13
N GLU A 345 -8.42 10.30 -2.35
CA GLU A 345 -7.83 11.35 -3.18
C GLU A 345 -8.96 12.20 -3.76
N ALA A 346 -8.88 13.51 -3.53
CA ALA A 346 -9.87 14.45 -4.04
C ALA A 346 -9.59 14.74 -5.53
N THR A 347 -10.39 14.15 -6.41
CA THR A 347 -10.20 14.24 -7.87
C THR A 347 -11.14 15.24 -8.55
N GLU A 348 -12.23 15.63 -7.91
CA GLU A 348 -13.26 16.54 -8.45
C GLU A 348 -13.76 17.54 -7.39
N GLY A 349 -14.43 18.60 -7.83
CA GLY A 349 -15.10 19.57 -6.94
C GLY A 349 -14.21 20.57 -6.21
N LEU A 350 -12.88 20.46 -6.35
CA LEU A 350 -11.95 21.44 -5.77
C LEU A 350 -11.97 22.77 -6.54
N SER A 351 -11.87 23.85 -5.80
CA SER A 351 -11.55 25.18 -6.32
C SER A 351 -10.22 25.66 -5.78
N TYR A 352 -9.44 26.33 -6.62
CA TYR A 352 -8.08 26.74 -6.33
C TYR A 352 -7.89 28.24 -6.42
N ILE A 353 -7.12 28.80 -5.48
CA ILE A 353 -6.72 30.21 -5.47
C ILE A 353 -5.23 30.29 -5.18
N SER A 354 -4.47 30.87 -6.11
CA SER A 354 -3.07 31.24 -5.88
C SER A 354 -2.98 32.53 -5.07
N SER A 355 -2.02 32.61 -4.14
CA SER A 355 -1.74 33.84 -3.39
C SER A 355 -1.30 35.00 -4.28
N ASN A 356 -0.72 34.72 -5.45
CA ASN A 356 -0.38 35.72 -6.46
C ASN A 356 -0.32 35.11 -7.87
N ALA A 357 -1.39 35.28 -8.64
CA ALA A 357 -1.52 34.76 -10.00
C ALA A 357 -0.52 35.36 -11.03
N LYS A 358 0.15 36.48 -10.72
CA LYS A 358 1.22 37.02 -11.59
C LYS A 358 2.50 36.20 -11.50
N GLY A 359 2.74 35.56 -10.36
CA GLY A 359 3.95 34.79 -10.10
C GLY A 359 3.74 33.27 -10.12
N LEU A 360 2.56 32.79 -9.75
CA LEU A 360 2.16 31.38 -9.80
C LEU A 360 0.71 31.29 -10.24
N LYS A 361 0.43 30.73 -11.43
CA LYS A 361 -0.95 30.45 -11.86
C LYS A 361 -1.37 29.06 -11.38
N VAL A 362 -2.67 28.87 -11.14
CA VAL A 362 -3.29 27.57 -10.89
C VAL A 362 -4.50 27.42 -11.79
N SER A 363 -4.64 26.28 -12.47
CA SER A 363 -5.79 25.97 -13.31
C SER A 363 -6.97 25.44 -12.49
N THR A 364 -8.14 25.32 -13.11
CA THR A 364 -9.32 24.67 -12.49
C THR A 364 -9.08 23.19 -12.17
N ALA A 365 -8.18 22.53 -12.91
CA ALA A 365 -7.77 21.16 -12.65
C ALA A 365 -6.68 21.03 -11.57
N GLY A 366 -6.20 22.15 -10.99
CA GLY A 366 -5.15 22.12 -9.97
C GLY A 366 -3.72 22.03 -10.52
N ILE A 367 -3.52 22.30 -11.81
CA ILE A 367 -2.18 22.40 -12.40
C ILE A 367 -1.62 23.78 -12.09
N ILE A 368 -0.49 23.83 -11.39
CA ILE A 368 0.25 25.07 -11.14
C ILE A 368 1.28 25.34 -12.25
N ASN A 369 1.49 26.61 -12.56
CA ASN A 369 2.48 27.08 -13.53
C ASN A 369 3.34 28.19 -12.91
N ALA A 370 4.64 27.91 -12.77
CA ALA A 370 5.62 28.75 -12.11
C ALA A 370 6.12 29.88 -13.02
N ILE A 371 5.68 31.12 -12.79
CA ILE A 371 5.97 32.27 -13.69
C ILE A 371 7.12 33.13 -13.18
N GLN A 372 7.13 33.44 -11.88
CA GLN A 372 8.14 34.31 -11.27
C GLN A 372 8.73 33.67 -10.02
N PRO A 373 10.04 33.80 -9.76
CA PRO A 373 10.65 33.34 -8.52
C PRO A 373 10.00 33.97 -7.30
N GLY A 374 9.78 33.18 -6.25
CA GLY A 374 9.11 33.66 -5.05
C GLY A 374 8.56 32.54 -4.17
N ASN A 375 7.96 32.94 -3.05
CA ASN A 375 7.22 32.05 -2.17
C ASN A 375 5.72 32.32 -2.39
N TYR A 376 4.96 31.27 -2.64
CA TYR A 376 3.53 31.34 -2.92
C TYR A 376 2.78 30.32 -2.07
N THR A 377 1.46 30.46 -2.02
CA THR A 377 0.57 29.41 -1.53
C THR A 377 -0.53 29.19 -2.54
N VAL A 378 -1.03 27.95 -2.60
CA VAL A 378 -2.26 27.63 -3.33
C VAL A 378 -3.27 27.12 -2.32
N LYS A 379 -4.34 27.88 -2.15
CA LYS A 379 -5.49 27.50 -1.32
C LYS A 379 -6.42 26.61 -2.15
N ALA A 380 -6.77 25.44 -1.61
CA ALA A 380 -7.80 24.56 -2.14
C ALA A 380 -9.05 24.63 -1.26
N THR A 381 -10.23 24.56 -1.89
CA THR A 381 -11.52 24.50 -1.21
C THR A 381 -12.39 23.39 -1.82
N LEU A 382 -12.89 22.50 -0.97
CA LEU A 382 -13.83 21.43 -1.30
C LEU A 382 -14.95 21.43 -0.26
N GLU A 383 -16.21 21.51 -0.69
CA GLU A 383 -17.39 21.52 0.20
C GLU A 383 -17.29 22.50 1.40
N GLY A 384 -16.70 23.67 1.17
CA GLY A 384 -16.49 24.70 2.20
C GLY A 384 -15.31 24.43 3.15
N LYS A 385 -14.66 23.27 3.08
CA LYS A 385 -13.39 22.97 3.77
C LYS A 385 -12.24 23.53 2.96
N THR A 386 -11.29 24.16 3.64
CA THR A 386 -10.15 24.81 2.97
C THR A 386 -8.83 24.45 3.60
N THR A 387 -7.82 24.27 2.77
CA THR A 387 -6.41 24.09 3.19
C THR A 387 -5.50 24.76 2.16
N GLN A 388 -4.19 24.73 2.37
CA GLN A 388 -3.23 25.29 1.43
C GLN A 388 -1.95 24.46 1.34
N VAL A 389 -1.30 24.53 0.18
CA VAL A 389 0.06 24.01 -0.07
C VAL A 389 1.03 25.17 -0.24
N GLN A 390 2.24 25.03 0.29
CA GLN A 390 3.32 25.98 0.08
C GLN A 390 4.02 25.70 -1.25
N VAL A 391 4.32 26.75 -2.03
CA VAL A 391 5.00 26.60 -3.31
C VAL A 391 6.19 27.56 -3.38
N LYS A 392 7.39 27.01 -3.48
CA LYS A 392 8.62 27.74 -3.71
C LYS A 392 8.98 27.69 -5.19
N VAL A 393 9.00 28.85 -5.85
CA VAL A 393 9.48 28.97 -7.23
C VAL A 393 10.91 29.51 -7.23
N TYR A 394 11.85 28.74 -7.78
CA TYR A 394 13.24 29.11 -7.97
C TYR A 394 13.46 29.76 -9.35
N PRO A 395 14.45 30.67 -9.49
CA PRO A 395 14.86 31.17 -10.80
C PRO A 395 15.27 30.04 -11.73
N LYS A 396 14.91 30.17 -13.01
CA LYS A 396 15.35 29.23 -14.05
C LYS A 396 16.88 29.10 -14.02
N TRP A 397 17.37 27.87 -14.20
CA TRP A 397 18.80 27.61 -14.26
C TRP A 397 19.47 28.40 -15.39
N LYS A 398 20.56 29.09 -15.05
CA LYS A 398 21.51 29.60 -16.04
C LYS A 398 22.39 28.45 -16.49
N THR A 399 22.48 28.22 -17.80
CA THR A 399 23.13 27.03 -18.36
C THR A 399 24.37 27.36 -19.17
N ARG A 400 25.38 26.50 -19.13
CA ARG A 400 26.62 26.59 -19.90
C ARG A 400 27.04 25.22 -20.43
N ASN A 401 27.49 25.17 -21.68
CA ASN A 401 28.14 23.99 -22.24
C ASN A 401 29.60 23.94 -21.78
N TYR A 402 29.98 22.87 -21.08
CA TYR A 402 31.33 22.69 -20.51
C TYR A 402 32.27 21.85 -21.38
N ASN A 403 31.79 21.31 -22.50
CA ASN A 403 32.50 20.35 -23.37
C ASN A 403 34.02 20.58 -23.43
N SER A 404 34.76 19.51 -23.18
CA SER A 404 36.21 19.57 -23.14
C SER A 404 36.82 19.72 -24.53
N SER A 405 37.91 20.49 -24.61
CA SER A 405 38.75 20.63 -25.80
C SER A 405 39.95 19.68 -25.81
N LEU A 406 39.95 18.65 -24.94
CA LEU A 406 41.04 17.67 -24.87
C LEU A 406 41.17 16.90 -26.20
N THR A 407 42.38 16.94 -26.77
CA THR A 407 42.75 16.18 -27.98
C THR A 407 43.26 14.78 -27.67
N LYS A 408 43.70 14.53 -26.43
CA LYS A 408 44.16 13.23 -25.94
C LYS A 408 43.61 12.96 -24.54
N LEU A 409 43.19 11.71 -24.31
CA LEU A 409 42.73 11.25 -22.99
C LEU A 409 43.92 11.08 -22.02
N PRO A 410 43.72 11.34 -20.71
CA PRO A 410 44.73 11.06 -19.69
C PRO A 410 45.19 9.61 -19.70
N SER A 411 46.48 9.36 -19.49
CA SER A 411 47.02 7.99 -19.56
C SER A 411 46.55 7.09 -18.41
N ASP A 412 46.20 7.68 -17.26
CA ASP A 412 45.81 6.97 -16.05
C ASP A 412 44.34 6.52 -16.02
N ILE A 413 43.59 6.76 -17.11
CA ILE A 413 42.21 6.24 -17.25
C ILE A 413 42.12 5.01 -18.16
N THR A 414 43.12 4.76 -19.00
CA THR A 414 43.11 3.63 -19.93
C THR A 414 43.20 2.30 -19.18
N GLY A 415 42.27 1.39 -19.44
CA GLY A 415 42.19 0.09 -18.75
C GLY A 415 41.52 0.15 -17.38
N HIS A 416 41.06 1.32 -16.94
CA HIS A 416 40.33 1.44 -15.68
C HIS A 416 38.95 0.77 -15.80
N PRO A 417 38.46 0.00 -14.78
CA PRO A 417 37.15 -0.65 -14.85
C PRO A 417 35.96 0.29 -15.12
N LEU A 418 36.09 1.55 -14.71
CA LEU A 418 35.12 2.63 -14.93
C LEU A 418 35.55 3.63 -16.03
N GLN A 419 36.37 3.20 -17.00
CA GLN A 419 36.87 4.06 -18.08
C GLN A 419 35.75 4.80 -18.82
N GLU A 420 34.63 4.13 -19.10
CA GLU A 420 33.51 4.74 -19.83
C GLU A 420 32.88 5.94 -19.08
N ALA A 421 32.82 5.89 -17.75
CA ALA A 421 32.33 7.01 -16.93
C ALA A 421 33.36 8.16 -16.88
N LEU A 422 34.65 7.81 -16.83
CA LEU A 422 35.75 8.78 -16.85
C LEU A 422 35.80 9.56 -18.18
N GLU A 423 35.70 8.84 -19.31
CA GLU A 423 35.64 9.45 -20.65
C GLU A 423 34.41 10.34 -20.82
N TRP A 424 33.25 9.90 -20.33
CA TRP A 424 32.04 10.71 -20.31
C TRP A 424 32.23 12.01 -19.52
N GLY A 425 32.80 11.92 -18.32
CA GLY A 425 33.07 13.06 -17.46
C GLY A 425 34.04 14.07 -18.08
N LEU A 426 35.10 13.57 -18.73
CA LEU A 426 36.06 14.39 -19.46
C LEU A 426 35.40 15.05 -20.67
N LYS A 427 34.70 14.30 -21.53
CA LYS A 427 34.06 14.81 -22.74
C LYS A 427 33.10 15.95 -22.45
N LEU A 428 32.28 15.82 -21.41
CA LEU A 428 31.33 16.84 -20.98
C LEU A 428 31.95 17.98 -20.16
N GLY A 429 33.26 17.93 -19.87
CA GLY A 429 33.96 18.95 -19.07
C GLY A 429 33.53 18.99 -17.60
N ILE A 430 32.95 17.89 -17.10
CA ILE A 430 32.55 17.73 -15.70
C ILE A 430 33.80 17.75 -14.81
N VAL A 431 34.82 17.02 -15.25
CA VAL A 431 36.15 16.98 -14.65
C VAL A 431 37.22 17.42 -15.65
N SER A 432 38.39 17.80 -15.15
CA SER A 432 39.54 18.14 -15.98
C SER A 432 40.80 17.53 -15.37
N PRO A 433 41.80 17.13 -16.18
CA PRO A 433 43.07 16.64 -15.67
C PRO A 433 43.80 17.72 -14.86
N ALA A 434 44.62 17.28 -13.90
CA ALA A 434 45.53 18.17 -13.19
C ALA A 434 46.62 18.71 -14.12
N SER A 435 47.45 19.64 -13.64
CA SER A 435 48.54 20.27 -14.42
C SER A 435 49.58 19.27 -14.94
N ASN A 436 49.70 18.11 -14.29
CA ASN A 436 50.56 17.00 -14.73
C ASN A 436 49.92 16.10 -15.82
N GLY A 437 48.71 16.43 -16.28
CA GLY A 437 48.00 15.68 -17.32
C GLY A 437 47.23 14.44 -16.84
N LEU A 438 47.24 14.12 -15.54
CA LEU A 438 46.56 12.96 -14.96
C LEU A 438 45.18 13.32 -14.39
N LEU A 439 44.24 12.37 -14.39
CA LEU A 439 42.90 12.57 -13.82
C LEU A 439 42.76 12.05 -12.37
N GLN A 440 43.61 11.11 -11.98
CA GLN A 440 43.61 10.43 -10.69
C GLN A 440 42.26 9.77 -10.35
N PRO A 441 41.81 8.78 -11.13
CA PRO A 441 40.47 8.18 -10.99
C PRO A 441 40.17 7.60 -9.60
N ASN A 442 41.19 7.08 -8.92
CA ASN A 442 41.06 6.41 -7.61
C ASN A 442 41.21 7.34 -6.41
N SER A 443 41.41 8.65 -6.61
CA SER A 443 41.45 9.60 -5.50
C SER A 443 40.06 9.86 -4.96
N THR A 444 39.95 9.97 -3.64
CA THR A 444 38.72 10.32 -2.94
C THR A 444 38.24 11.72 -3.33
N VAL A 445 36.93 11.86 -3.53
CA VAL A 445 36.27 13.13 -3.89
C VAL A 445 35.79 13.84 -2.64
N THR A 446 36.02 15.14 -2.58
CA THR A 446 35.51 16.02 -1.51
C THR A 446 34.06 16.45 -1.75
N GLU A 447 33.37 16.93 -0.70
CA GLU A 447 32.01 17.49 -0.84
C GLU A 447 31.94 18.60 -1.90
N ALA A 448 32.92 19.50 -1.94
CA ALA A 448 32.98 20.56 -2.95
C ALA A 448 33.19 20.02 -4.36
N GLU A 449 34.11 19.07 -4.56
CA GLU A 449 34.34 18.47 -5.86
C GLU A 449 33.09 17.76 -6.38
N PHE A 450 32.44 16.93 -5.57
CA PHE A 450 31.23 16.22 -5.97
C PHE A 450 30.11 17.21 -6.34
N TRP A 451 29.89 18.23 -5.51
CA TRP A 451 28.87 19.24 -5.78
C TRP A 451 29.13 20.00 -7.09
N MET A 452 30.38 20.38 -7.35
CA MET A 452 30.75 21.01 -8.62
C MET A 452 30.57 20.05 -9.82
N MET A 453 30.90 18.78 -9.65
CA MET A 453 30.70 17.75 -10.68
C MET A 453 29.20 17.59 -11.00
N LEU A 454 28.33 17.53 -9.99
CA LEU A 454 26.89 17.45 -10.18
C LEU A 454 26.35 18.66 -10.94
N LEU A 455 26.70 19.89 -10.52
CA LEU A 455 26.27 21.12 -11.21
C LEU A 455 26.71 21.13 -12.69
N LYS A 456 27.95 20.71 -12.98
CA LYS A 456 28.45 20.64 -14.36
C LYS A 456 27.80 19.54 -15.17
N ALA A 457 27.51 18.38 -14.58
CA ALA A 457 26.80 17.28 -15.24
C ALA A 457 25.43 17.74 -15.76
N TYR A 458 24.76 18.62 -15.00
CA TYR A 458 23.49 19.26 -15.36
C TYR A 458 23.66 20.61 -16.08
N ARG A 459 24.87 20.93 -16.54
CA ARG A 459 25.21 22.13 -17.33
C ARG A 459 24.85 23.44 -16.64
N ILE A 460 24.85 23.49 -15.31
CA ILE A 460 24.60 24.72 -14.55
C ILE A 460 25.81 25.65 -14.69
N ASP A 461 25.60 26.90 -15.11
CA ASP A 461 26.66 27.90 -15.26
C ASP A 461 27.06 28.49 -13.91
N ILE A 462 27.94 27.80 -13.18
CA ILE A 462 28.39 28.20 -11.83
C ILE A 462 28.95 29.63 -11.83
N GLN A 463 29.67 30.01 -12.90
CA GLN A 463 30.29 31.33 -13.05
C GLN A 463 29.26 32.46 -13.02
N SER A 464 28.07 32.24 -13.57
CA SER A 464 27.00 33.24 -13.63
C SER A 464 26.33 33.54 -12.28
N TYR A 465 26.70 32.78 -11.23
CA TYR A 465 26.29 32.99 -9.83
C TYR A 465 27.45 33.51 -8.96
N GLN A 466 28.63 33.76 -9.55
CA GLN A 466 29.80 34.24 -8.81
C GLN A 466 29.68 35.74 -8.50
N ALA A 467 29.59 36.07 -7.20
CA ALA A 467 29.65 37.45 -6.73
C ALA A 467 31.09 38.03 -6.85
N PRO A 468 31.25 39.35 -6.91
CA PRO A 468 32.58 39.98 -6.94
C PRO A 468 33.47 39.50 -5.79
N LYS A 469 34.74 39.19 -6.10
CA LYS A 469 35.76 38.71 -5.15
C LYS A 469 35.47 37.35 -4.49
N LYS A 470 34.45 36.61 -4.94
CA LYS A 470 34.18 35.22 -4.50
C LYS A 470 34.79 34.21 -5.45
N THR A 471 35.11 33.02 -4.98
CA THR A 471 35.62 31.92 -5.82
C THR A 471 34.48 31.19 -6.55
N LEU A 472 34.81 30.34 -7.52
CA LEU A 472 33.83 29.47 -8.17
C LEU A 472 33.19 28.48 -7.18
N VAL A 473 33.96 27.99 -6.20
CA VAL A 473 33.45 27.13 -5.14
C VAL A 473 32.43 27.90 -4.29
N ASP A 474 32.70 29.16 -3.94
CA ASP A 474 31.73 29.99 -3.20
C ASP A 474 30.43 30.18 -3.97
N ALA A 475 30.50 30.38 -5.28
CA ALA A 475 29.32 30.47 -6.14
C ALA A 475 28.51 29.16 -6.14
N ALA A 476 29.19 28.01 -6.22
CA ALA A 476 28.54 26.70 -6.13
C ALA A 476 27.81 26.52 -4.77
N TYR A 477 28.44 26.91 -3.65
CA TYR A 477 27.79 26.83 -2.34
C TYR A 477 26.66 27.85 -2.15
N GLN A 478 26.72 29.00 -2.85
CA GLN A 478 25.60 29.93 -2.88
C GLN A 478 24.38 29.31 -3.59
N ILE A 479 24.59 28.61 -4.72
CA ILE A 479 23.54 27.85 -5.40
C ILE A 479 22.91 26.82 -4.45
N ALA A 480 23.76 26.05 -3.75
CA ALA A 480 23.29 25.05 -2.79
C ALA A 480 22.44 25.67 -1.69
N LYS A 481 22.90 26.78 -1.10
CA LYS A 481 22.18 27.52 -0.06
C LYS A 481 20.84 28.06 -0.57
N ASP A 482 20.83 28.70 -1.74
CA ASP A 482 19.63 29.34 -2.30
C ASP A 482 18.54 28.32 -2.65
N ARG A 483 18.93 27.07 -2.93
CA ARG A 483 18.05 25.94 -3.26
C ARG A 483 17.95 24.91 -2.15
N ASN A 484 18.39 25.26 -0.95
CA ASN A 484 18.29 24.46 0.27
C ASN A 484 18.91 23.05 0.17
N TYR A 485 19.98 22.85 -0.60
CA TYR A 485 20.68 21.56 -0.65
C TYR A 485 21.41 21.23 0.67
N PRO A 486 21.48 19.96 1.09
CA PRO A 486 22.01 19.53 2.38
C PRO A 486 23.55 19.42 2.40
N LEU A 487 24.28 20.48 2.03
CA LEU A 487 25.75 20.48 2.07
C LEU A 487 26.27 21.03 3.40
N ALA A 488 27.13 20.28 4.08
CA ALA A 488 27.71 20.71 5.36
C ALA A 488 28.61 21.94 5.19
N GLY A 489 29.22 22.12 4.02
CA GLY A 489 30.06 23.24 3.65
C GLY A 489 29.35 24.59 3.51
N ILE A 490 28.02 24.63 3.60
CA ILE A 490 27.23 25.87 3.70
C ILE A 490 27.45 26.54 5.06
N THR A 491 27.43 25.76 6.14
CA THR A 491 27.61 26.26 7.52
C THR A 491 29.05 26.13 7.99
N LYS A 492 29.79 25.11 7.53
CA LYS A 492 31.18 24.84 7.94
C LYS A 492 32.10 24.71 6.73
N VAL A 493 32.79 25.80 6.36
CA VAL A 493 33.68 25.85 5.18
C VAL A 493 34.74 24.73 5.17
N ALA A 494 35.24 24.30 6.33
CA ALA A 494 36.19 23.18 6.40
C ALA A 494 35.61 21.84 5.89
N SER A 495 34.29 21.64 5.93
CA SER A 495 33.62 20.45 5.40
C SER A 495 33.69 20.36 3.87
N ARG A 496 33.90 21.48 3.17
CA ARG A 496 34.03 21.52 1.71
C ARG A 496 35.16 20.62 1.20
N ASN A 497 36.23 20.50 1.98
CA ASN A 497 37.43 19.71 1.66
C ASN A 497 37.43 18.31 2.29
N LYS A 498 36.33 17.92 2.96
CA LYS A 498 36.20 16.55 3.48
C LYS A 498 35.69 15.62 2.40
N ALA A 499 36.13 14.37 2.45
CA ALA A 499 35.61 13.31 1.61
C ALA A 499 34.08 13.22 1.74
N ILE A 500 33.37 13.15 0.61
CA ILE A 500 31.93 12.95 0.60
C ILE A 500 31.62 11.46 0.78
N THR A 501 30.58 11.18 1.59
CA THR A 501 30.06 9.83 1.79
C THR A 501 28.91 9.53 0.85
N ARG A 502 28.63 8.25 0.64
CA ARG A 502 27.49 7.81 -0.18
C ARG A 502 26.15 8.23 0.42
N LEU A 503 26.01 8.27 1.75
CA LEU A 503 24.80 8.79 2.40
C LEU A 503 24.56 10.27 2.06
N GLN A 504 25.61 11.12 2.12
CA GLN A 504 25.48 12.53 1.72
C GLN A 504 25.06 12.66 0.25
N ILE A 505 25.56 11.79 -0.63
CA ILE A 505 25.12 11.73 -2.02
C ILE A 505 23.62 11.39 -2.11
N ALA A 506 23.13 10.41 -1.36
CA ALA A 506 21.71 10.05 -1.34
C ALA A 506 20.83 11.27 -0.96
N GLU A 507 21.25 12.02 0.06
CA GLU A 507 20.54 13.22 0.52
C GLU A 507 20.59 14.36 -0.51
N ILE A 508 21.74 14.58 -1.17
CA ILE A 508 21.88 15.55 -2.26
C ILE A 508 21.03 15.17 -3.47
N VAL A 509 20.98 13.89 -3.83
CA VAL A 509 20.20 13.41 -4.98
C VAL A 509 18.70 13.46 -4.68
N SER A 510 18.28 13.11 -3.46
CA SER A 510 16.89 13.30 -3.02
C SER A 510 16.49 14.77 -3.07
N ALA A 511 17.37 15.67 -2.61
CA ALA A 511 17.20 17.12 -2.72
C ALA A 511 17.11 17.61 -4.16
N ALA A 512 17.91 17.04 -5.05
CA ALA A 512 17.91 17.34 -6.48
C ALA A 512 16.62 16.94 -7.19
N ASP A 513 15.85 16.03 -6.62
CA ASP A 513 14.54 15.62 -7.12
C ASP A 513 13.37 16.29 -6.37
N GLY A 514 13.66 17.37 -5.64
CA GLY A 514 12.65 18.14 -4.92
C GLY A 514 12.10 17.43 -3.69
N LYS A 515 12.86 16.50 -3.08
CA LYS A 515 12.50 15.79 -1.85
C LYS A 515 13.44 16.11 -0.71
N HIS A 516 12.92 16.03 0.50
CA HIS A 516 13.67 16.26 1.73
C HIS A 516 13.68 14.97 2.58
N PHE A 517 14.34 13.93 2.06
CA PHE A 517 14.66 12.73 2.83
C PHE A 517 16.05 12.82 3.45
N VAL A 518 16.24 12.14 4.59
CA VAL A 518 17.50 12.08 5.35
C VAL A 518 17.79 10.64 5.76
N GLY A 519 19.06 10.32 5.99
CA GLY A 519 19.45 9.00 6.50
C GLY A 519 19.01 7.83 5.60
N SER A 520 18.49 6.77 6.21
CA SER A 520 17.99 5.59 5.50
C SER A 520 16.87 5.91 4.50
N ASN A 521 16.04 6.93 4.76
CA ASN A 521 14.96 7.31 3.85
C ASN A 521 15.53 7.85 2.52
N ALA A 522 16.62 8.61 2.57
CA ALA A 522 17.30 9.08 1.37
C ALA A 522 17.90 7.91 0.57
N ILE A 523 18.51 6.93 1.27
CA ILE A 523 19.05 5.71 0.64
C ILE A 523 17.94 4.92 -0.06
N GLN A 524 16.81 4.67 0.63
CA GLN A 524 15.67 3.99 0.03
C GLN A 524 15.12 4.76 -1.17
N TYR A 525 15.05 6.10 -1.07
CA TYR A 525 14.54 6.93 -2.14
C TYR A 525 15.36 6.79 -3.43
N VAL A 526 16.69 6.89 -3.33
CA VAL A 526 17.57 6.82 -4.50
C VAL A 526 17.69 5.41 -5.07
N LEU A 527 17.55 4.37 -4.24
CA LEU A 527 17.49 2.97 -4.69
C LEU A 527 16.15 2.64 -5.34
N GLY A 528 15.03 3.07 -4.73
CA GLY A 528 13.68 2.79 -5.20
C GLY A 528 13.32 3.49 -6.51
N ASN A 529 13.89 4.67 -6.78
CA ASN A 529 13.76 5.37 -8.06
C ASN A 529 14.87 5.04 -9.06
N ASP A 530 15.80 4.13 -8.71
CA ASP A 530 16.92 3.75 -9.56
C ASP A 530 17.82 4.93 -9.98
N TYR A 531 18.07 5.86 -9.04
CA TYR A 531 18.90 7.05 -9.24
C TYR A 531 20.36 6.81 -8.88
N VAL A 532 20.62 5.98 -7.87
CA VAL A 532 21.97 5.62 -7.44
C VAL A 532 21.97 4.14 -7.06
N ARG A 533 22.83 3.34 -7.70
CA ARG A 533 23.01 1.94 -7.32
C ARG A 533 23.83 1.79 -6.04
N GLY A 534 23.59 0.69 -5.33
CA GLY A 534 24.47 0.26 -4.25
C GLY A 534 25.87 -0.10 -4.76
N LYS A 535 26.83 -0.19 -3.83
CA LYS A 535 28.22 -0.56 -4.12
C LYS A 535 28.34 -2.06 -4.38
N THR A 536 27.67 -2.88 -3.58
CA THR A 536 27.74 -4.36 -3.67
C THR A 536 26.42 -4.98 -4.09
N GLU A 537 25.29 -4.46 -3.58
CA GLU A 537 23.95 -4.98 -3.82
C GLU A 537 22.85 -3.91 -3.64
N LEU A 538 21.64 -4.18 -4.14
CA LEU A 538 20.43 -3.38 -3.90
C LEU A 538 19.85 -3.61 -2.50
N SER A 539 20.51 -3.06 -1.49
CA SER A 539 20.04 -3.06 -0.11
C SER A 539 20.60 -1.86 0.66
N TYR A 540 20.10 -1.60 1.87
CA TYR A 540 20.71 -0.58 2.75
C TYR A 540 22.17 -0.89 3.07
N SER A 541 22.47 -2.16 3.34
CA SER A 541 23.84 -2.61 3.64
C SER A 541 24.72 -2.45 2.41
N GLY A 542 24.27 -2.96 1.26
CA GLY A 542 25.06 -2.90 0.03
C GLY A 542 25.16 -1.49 -0.57
N TYR A 543 24.35 -0.55 -0.10
CA TYR A 543 24.54 0.87 -0.42
C TYR A 543 25.81 1.44 0.19
N GLU A 544 26.30 0.88 1.32
CA GLU A 544 27.53 1.30 2.00
C GLU A 544 27.53 2.81 2.29
N GLY A 545 26.52 3.29 3.03
CA GLY A 545 26.26 4.72 3.22
C GLY A 545 27.43 5.51 3.85
N SER A 546 28.25 4.86 4.68
CA SER A 546 29.42 5.46 5.32
C SER A 546 30.65 5.56 4.42
N ASP A 547 30.69 4.80 3.32
CA ASP A 547 31.85 4.77 2.45
C ASP A 547 32.04 6.10 1.72
N THR A 548 33.30 6.49 1.58
CA THR A 548 33.69 7.59 0.70
C THR A 548 33.75 7.12 -0.75
N VAL A 549 33.65 8.05 -1.68
CA VAL A 549 33.68 7.77 -3.12
C VAL A 549 34.93 8.32 -3.81
N THR A 550 35.45 7.53 -4.74
CA THR A 550 36.52 7.93 -5.66
C THR A 550 35.98 8.77 -6.81
N ARG A 551 36.89 9.43 -7.55
CA ARG A 551 36.53 10.26 -8.71
C ARG A 551 35.84 9.46 -9.83
N ALA A 552 36.31 8.24 -10.07
CA ALA A 552 35.69 7.33 -11.02
C ALA A 552 34.28 6.91 -10.60
N GLU A 553 34.09 6.53 -9.32
CA GLU A 553 32.77 6.17 -8.79
C GLU A 553 31.80 7.35 -8.80
N ALA A 554 32.26 8.56 -8.45
CA ALA A 554 31.44 9.76 -8.49
C ALA A 554 30.92 10.04 -9.92
N LEU A 555 31.76 9.92 -10.94
CA LEU A 555 31.34 10.06 -12.34
C LEU A 555 30.39 8.94 -12.77
N GLN A 556 30.61 7.70 -12.31
CA GLN A 556 29.70 6.59 -12.60
C GLN A 556 28.31 6.83 -11.98
N ILE A 557 28.25 7.34 -10.75
CA ILE A 557 27.00 7.74 -10.09
C ILE A 557 26.30 8.83 -10.89
N LEU A 558 27.01 9.91 -11.25
CA LEU A 558 26.43 11.03 -11.99
C LEU A 558 25.96 10.64 -13.39
N LYS A 559 26.71 9.78 -14.08
CA LYS A 559 26.31 9.25 -15.39
C LYS A 559 25.03 8.42 -15.28
N TYR A 560 24.91 7.62 -14.24
CA TYR A 560 23.72 6.82 -13.97
C TYR A 560 22.51 7.70 -13.66
N LEU A 561 22.70 8.67 -12.75
CA LEU A 561 21.67 9.62 -12.32
C LEU A 561 21.06 10.41 -13.48
N HIS A 562 21.88 10.74 -14.49
CA HIS A 562 21.43 11.53 -15.64
C HIS A 562 20.33 10.85 -16.49
N ASN A 563 20.14 9.54 -16.32
CA ASN A 563 19.03 8.81 -16.93
C ASN A 563 17.71 8.97 -16.16
N GLY A 564 17.76 9.29 -14.86
CA GLY A 564 16.61 9.35 -13.96
C GLY A 564 16.12 10.76 -13.65
N ILE A 565 17.04 11.71 -13.45
CA ILE A 565 16.72 13.12 -13.19
C ILE A 565 17.17 13.95 -14.39
N SER A 566 16.24 14.68 -15.02
CA SER A 566 16.51 15.53 -16.20
C SER A 566 16.83 16.98 -15.84
N VAL A 567 16.24 17.50 -14.76
CA VAL A 567 16.44 18.86 -14.24
C VAL A 567 16.62 18.79 -12.73
N LEU A 568 17.54 19.59 -12.20
CA LEU A 568 17.75 19.69 -10.76
C LEU A 568 16.69 20.61 -10.13
N GLU A 569 15.99 20.13 -9.12
CA GLU A 569 15.07 20.93 -8.31
C GLU A 569 15.79 21.59 -7.12
N GLY A 570 15.05 22.37 -6.33
CA GLY A 570 15.49 22.75 -4.99
C GLY A 570 14.82 21.87 -3.93
N ARG A 571 15.43 21.76 -2.75
CA ARG A 571 14.87 20.95 -1.66
C ARG A 571 13.78 21.73 -0.89
N PRO A 572 12.60 21.14 -0.65
CA PRO A 572 11.61 21.71 0.28
C PRO A 572 12.20 21.92 1.67
N THR A 573 11.73 22.93 2.40
CA THR A 573 12.11 23.14 3.80
C THR A 573 11.42 22.14 4.73
N ILE A 574 10.18 21.77 4.41
CA ILE A 574 9.41 20.74 5.13
C ILE A 574 9.95 19.34 4.76
N PRO A 575 10.26 18.47 5.75
CA PRO A 575 10.62 17.09 5.49
C PRO A 575 9.55 16.35 4.68
N THR A 576 9.96 15.52 3.73
CA THR A 576 9.01 14.71 2.95
C THR A 576 8.49 13.55 3.80
N ASP A 577 7.19 13.28 3.74
CA ASP A 577 6.54 12.20 4.47
C ASP A 577 7.16 10.83 4.09
N PRO A 578 7.72 10.06 5.04
CA PRO A 578 8.25 8.73 4.78
C PRO A 578 7.24 7.75 4.17
N LEU A 579 5.93 7.97 4.34
CA LEU A 579 4.89 7.15 3.71
C LEU A 579 4.89 7.26 2.18
N THR A 580 5.48 8.31 1.60
CA THR A 580 5.61 8.47 0.14
C THR A 580 6.88 7.83 -0.42
N LEU A 581 7.65 7.09 0.37
CA LEU A 581 8.87 6.43 -0.11
C LEU A 581 8.54 5.38 -1.19
N PRO A 582 9.32 5.30 -2.28
CA PRO A 582 9.21 4.18 -3.21
C PRO A 582 9.51 2.87 -2.49
N LYS A 583 8.90 1.78 -2.97
CA LYS A 583 9.24 0.44 -2.46
C LYS A 583 10.71 0.15 -2.73
N MET A 584 11.36 -0.51 -1.78
CA MET A 584 12.70 -1.03 -2.01
C MET A 584 12.70 -1.98 -3.21
N PRO A 585 13.68 -1.86 -4.12
CA PRO A 585 13.79 -2.77 -5.24
C PRO A 585 14.08 -4.19 -4.73
N LYS A 586 13.79 -5.19 -5.57
CA LYS A 586 14.21 -6.57 -5.26
C LYS A 586 15.73 -6.60 -5.13
N LYS A 587 16.22 -7.26 -4.09
CA LYS A 587 17.65 -7.43 -3.86
C LYS A 587 18.31 -8.07 -5.08
N GLU A 588 19.40 -7.46 -5.54
CA GLU A 588 20.26 -7.91 -6.62
C GLU A 588 21.71 -7.66 -6.20
N VAL A 589 22.59 -8.63 -6.43
CA VAL A 589 24.01 -8.53 -6.08
C VAL A 589 24.81 -8.22 -7.35
N TYR A 590 25.68 -7.21 -7.30
CA TYR A 590 26.48 -6.73 -8.44
C TYR A 590 27.97 -7.01 -8.32
N ILE A 591 28.44 -7.21 -7.10
CA ILE A 591 29.81 -7.65 -6.81
C ILE A 591 29.76 -8.95 -6.03
N LYS A 592 30.44 -9.98 -6.53
CA LYS A 592 30.57 -11.26 -5.83
C LYS A 592 31.30 -11.02 -4.49
N PRO A 593 30.73 -11.46 -3.35
CA PRO A 593 31.41 -11.33 -2.06
C PRO A 593 32.76 -12.03 -2.07
N ALA A 594 33.81 -11.38 -1.54
CA ALA A 594 35.12 -12.00 -1.40
C ALA A 594 35.14 -13.09 -0.32
N THR A 595 34.26 -12.97 0.69
CA THR A 595 34.08 -13.95 1.77
C THR A 595 32.60 -14.06 2.12
N TYR A 596 32.23 -15.20 2.70
CA TYR A 596 30.88 -15.47 3.18
C TYR A 596 30.85 -15.49 4.71
N THR A 597 29.92 -14.73 5.29
CA THR A 597 29.59 -14.84 6.72
C THR A 597 28.75 -16.08 6.97
N ASP A 598 28.60 -16.48 8.24
CA ASP A 598 27.69 -17.57 8.56
C ASP A 598 26.27 -17.27 8.05
N GLN A 599 25.60 -18.31 7.60
CA GLN A 599 24.28 -18.29 6.97
C GLN A 599 24.15 -17.54 5.63
N SER A 600 25.26 -17.34 4.92
CA SER A 600 25.24 -16.77 3.57
C SER A 600 24.99 -17.85 2.51
N PHE A 601 24.03 -17.61 1.61
CA PHE A 601 23.77 -18.42 0.41
C PHE A 601 23.82 -17.53 -0.84
N PHE A 602 24.81 -17.76 -1.69
CA PHE A 602 25.08 -17.01 -2.92
C PHE A 602 24.84 -17.88 -4.16
N ALA A 603 24.31 -17.24 -5.21
CA ALA A 603 24.13 -17.85 -6.51
C ALA A 603 24.55 -16.88 -7.63
N GLU A 604 25.33 -17.36 -8.59
CA GLU A 604 25.63 -16.67 -9.86
C GLU A 604 25.08 -17.53 -11.01
N TYR A 605 24.12 -16.98 -11.76
CA TYR A 605 23.55 -17.67 -12.91
C TYR A 605 24.11 -17.04 -14.19
N ARG A 606 25.04 -17.74 -14.84
CA ARG A 606 25.82 -17.23 -15.96
C ARG A 606 25.03 -17.16 -17.27
N PRO A 607 25.43 -16.30 -18.23
CA PRO A 607 24.74 -16.17 -19.51
C PRO A 607 24.67 -17.47 -20.33
N ASP A 608 25.61 -18.40 -20.16
CA ASP A 608 25.64 -19.70 -20.82
C ASP A 608 24.73 -20.75 -20.15
N GLY A 609 24.05 -20.39 -19.06
CA GLY A 609 23.16 -21.28 -18.32
C GLY A 609 23.83 -22.00 -17.14
N ARG A 610 25.12 -21.84 -16.89
CA ARG A 610 25.75 -22.45 -15.71
C ARG A 610 25.39 -21.69 -14.44
N LEU A 611 25.09 -22.43 -13.37
CA LEU A 611 24.74 -21.90 -12.06
C LEU A 611 25.86 -22.25 -11.07
N VAL A 612 26.46 -21.22 -10.48
CA VAL A 612 27.43 -21.36 -9.40
C VAL A 612 26.73 -21.09 -8.08
N LEU A 613 26.89 -21.99 -7.11
CA LEU A 613 26.34 -21.86 -5.77
C LEU A 613 27.49 -21.86 -4.76
N GLU A 614 27.47 -20.88 -3.86
CA GLU A 614 28.48 -20.74 -2.83
C GLU A 614 27.84 -20.27 -1.52
N GLY A 615 28.54 -20.43 -0.41
CA GLY A 615 28.06 -19.91 0.85
C GLY A 615 28.76 -20.50 2.05
N LYS A 616 28.26 -20.16 3.24
CA LYS A 616 28.82 -20.61 4.51
C LYS A 616 27.75 -20.84 5.56
N PHE A 617 27.77 -22.02 6.17
CA PHE A 617 26.85 -22.48 7.20
C PHE A 617 27.59 -23.29 8.25
N LEU A 618 27.91 -22.67 9.39
CA LEU A 618 28.67 -23.29 10.47
C LEU A 618 27.96 -24.51 11.08
N LYS A 619 26.63 -24.56 11.00
CA LYS A 619 25.81 -25.71 11.47
C LYS A 619 25.83 -26.92 10.54
N LEU A 620 26.29 -26.75 9.29
CA LEU A 620 26.29 -27.78 8.26
C LEU A 620 27.69 -28.34 7.98
N LYS A 621 28.69 -28.02 8.82
CA LYS A 621 30.09 -28.48 8.67
C LYS A 621 30.18 -29.99 8.45
N GLY A 622 30.87 -30.39 7.37
CA GLY A 622 31.06 -31.79 7.01
C GLY A 622 29.79 -32.53 6.57
N GLN A 623 28.65 -31.85 6.41
CA GLN A 623 27.39 -32.45 5.99
C GLN A 623 27.15 -32.25 4.49
N SER A 624 26.19 -33.02 3.98
CA SER A 624 25.67 -32.89 2.61
C SER A 624 24.22 -32.44 2.66
N ILE A 625 23.83 -31.48 1.82
CA ILE A 625 22.43 -31.02 1.70
C ILE A 625 22.03 -30.97 0.24
N ASN A 626 20.76 -31.25 -0.05
CA ASN A 626 20.18 -31.05 -1.38
C ASN A 626 19.63 -29.62 -1.52
N ILE A 627 20.02 -28.95 -2.59
CA ILE A 627 19.46 -27.69 -3.05
C ILE A 627 18.52 -27.99 -4.22
N LYS A 628 17.24 -27.69 -4.06
CA LYS A 628 16.27 -27.83 -5.15
C LYS A 628 16.40 -26.65 -6.10
N VAL A 629 16.66 -26.95 -7.36
CA VAL A 629 16.63 -25.99 -8.47
C VAL A 629 15.27 -26.09 -9.14
N GLN A 630 14.58 -24.96 -9.25
CA GLN A 630 13.29 -24.86 -9.89
C GLN A 630 13.29 -23.74 -10.92
N GLU A 631 12.45 -23.88 -11.93
CA GLU A 631 12.10 -22.78 -12.82
C GLU A 631 11.33 -21.71 -12.04
N GLY A 632 11.55 -20.43 -12.38
CA GLY A 632 10.70 -19.33 -11.94
C GLY A 632 10.11 -18.62 -13.16
N PRO A 633 8.90 -18.00 -13.09
CA PRO A 633 8.03 -17.75 -11.91
C PRO A 633 7.10 -18.91 -11.52
N ILE A 634 6.95 -19.91 -12.38
CA ILE A 634 6.18 -21.13 -12.11
C ILE A 634 7.16 -22.09 -11.42
N SER A 635 6.96 -22.40 -10.13
CA SER A 635 7.88 -23.23 -9.30
C SER A 635 7.89 -24.71 -9.73
N LYS A 636 8.24 -24.96 -10.99
CA LYS A 636 8.37 -26.28 -11.59
C LYS A 636 9.76 -26.80 -11.25
N HIS A 637 9.79 -27.97 -10.63
CA HIS A 637 11.05 -28.63 -10.28
C HIS A 637 11.88 -28.96 -11.53
N ILE A 638 13.19 -28.73 -11.45
CA ILE A 638 14.17 -29.09 -12.48
C ILE A 638 15.06 -30.22 -11.95
N GLU A 639 15.75 -29.99 -10.84
CA GLU A 639 16.79 -30.89 -10.30
C GLU A 639 16.98 -30.69 -8.78
N GLU A 640 17.49 -31.70 -8.09
CA GLU A 640 18.08 -31.56 -6.75
C GLU A 640 19.60 -31.69 -6.81
N VAL A 641 20.32 -30.66 -6.38
CA VAL A 641 21.79 -30.59 -6.39
C VAL A 641 22.32 -30.88 -5.00
N THR A 642 23.07 -31.97 -4.83
CA THR A 642 23.75 -32.25 -3.56
C THR A 642 25.00 -31.39 -3.42
N VAL A 643 25.07 -30.59 -2.35
CA VAL A 643 26.24 -29.80 -1.98
C VAL A 643 26.91 -30.37 -0.73
N GLN A 644 28.24 -30.33 -0.73
CA GLN A 644 29.07 -30.77 0.39
C GLN A 644 29.67 -29.56 1.10
N PHE A 645 29.52 -29.52 2.42
CA PHE A 645 30.09 -28.47 3.26
C PHE A 645 31.44 -28.92 3.82
N ASP A 646 32.45 -28.06 3.71
CA ASP A 646 33.76 -28.28 4.31
C ASP A 646 33.71 -28.19 5.85
N GLN A 647 34.84 -28.48 6.51
CA GLN A 647 34.96 -28.42 7.97
C GLN A 647 34.88 -26.97 8.53
N SER A 648 35.03 -25.97 7.67
CA SER A 648 34.84 -24.55 7.99
C SER A 648 33.40 -24.08 7.73
N GLY A 649 32.55 -24.95 7.18
CA GLY A 649 31.15 -24.71 6.84
C GLY A 649 30.95 -24.05 5.48
N ASN A 650 31.98 -23.92 4.64
CA ASN A 650 31.81 -23.36 3.30
C ASN A 650 31.37 -24.44 2.30
N PHE A 651 30.71 -24.03 1.23
CA PHE A 651 30.47 -24.89 0.07
C PHE A 651 30.65 -24.11 -1.23
N HIS A 652 30.95 -24.86 -2.30
CA HIS A 652 30.99 -24.38 -3.67
C HIS A 652 30.51 -25.51 -4.58
N THR A 653 29.63 -25.21 -5.53
CA THR A 653 29.26 -26.13 -6.60
C THR A 653 28.94 -25.36 -7.88
N GLU A 654 29.15 -25.98 -9.04
CA GLU A 654 28.77 -25.46 -10.35
C GLU A 654 27.94 -26.52 -11.07
N VAL A 655 26.74 -26.14 -11.54
CA VAL A 655 25.73 -27.04 -12.11
C VAL A 655 25.04 -26.42 -13.33
N GLY A 656 24.22 -27.21 -14.03
CA GLY A 656 23.57 -26.84 -15.30
C GLY A 656 24.33 -27.38 -16.53
N PRO A 657 24.15 -26.78 -17.72
CA PRO A 657 23.45 -25.52 -17.97
C PRO A 657 21.93 -25.63 -17.89
N TYR A 658 21.29 -24.56 -17.40
CA TYR A 658 19.84 -24.42 -17.37
C TYR A 658 19.35 -23.47 -18.48
N SER A 659 18.17 -23.78 -19.01
CA SER A 659 17.49 -23.00 -20.05
C SER A 659 16.62 -21.85 -19.51
N PRO A 660 15.89 -21.99 -18.39
CA PRO A 660 14.98 -20.95 -17.92
C PRO A 660 15.66 -19.62 -17.62
N GLN A 661 14.94 -18.50 -17.81
CA GLN A 661 15.49 -17.16 -17.54
C GLN A 661 15.65 -16.87 -16.04
N GLN A 662 14.85 -17.51 -15.20
CA GLN A 662 14.86 -17.37 -13.76
C GLN A 662 14.90 -18.74 -13.10
N LEU A 663 15.72 -18.86 -12.06
CA LEU A 663 15.77 -20.04 -11.19
C LEU A 663 15.37 -19.65 -9.76
N ASN A 664 14.60 -20.52 -9.12
CA ASN A 664 14.32 -20.47 -7.68
C ASN A 664 15.06 -21.62 -7.00
N LEU A 665 15.86 -21.29 -6.00
CA LEU A 665 16.76 -22.22 -5.30
C LEU A 665 16.25 -22.40 -3.88
N TYR A 666 16.07 -23.66 -3.47
CA TYR A 666 15.62 -24.00 -2.13
C TYR A 666 16.59 -24.95 -1.44
N MET A 667 17.27 -24.47 -0.40
CA MET A 667 18.09 -25.31 0.45
C MET A 667 17.30 -25.68 1.71
N TYR A 668 17.09 -26.98 1.94
CA TYR A 668 16.36 -27.49 3.09
C TYR A 668 17.36 -28.06 4.11
N ALA A 669 17.53 -27.36 5.23
CA ALA A 669 18.29 -27.84 6.38
C ALA A 669 17.32 -28.23 7.52
N PRO A 670 17.71 -29.10 8.48
CA PRO A 670 16.83 -29.64 9.53
C PRO A 670 16.10 -28.62 10.45
N SER A 671 16.29 -27.33 10.23
CA SER A 671 15.65 -26.23 10.99
C SER A 671 15.39 -24.96 10.18
N ILE A 672 15.78 -24.88 8.89
CA ILE A 672 15.69 -23.66 8.07
C ILE A 672 15.47 -24.02 6.59
N THR A 673 14.53 -23.33 5.94
CA THR A 673 14.34 -23.37 4.48
C THR A 673 14.85 -22.06 3.89
N TYR A 674 15.88 -22.12 3.05
CA TYR A 674 16.44 -20.96 2.37
C TYR A 674 15.89 -20.87 0.95
N GLY A 675 15.25 -19.75 0.61
CA GLY A 675 14.81 -19.45 -0.75
C GLY A 675 15.68 -18.36 -1.38
N LEU A 676 16.22 -18.61 -2.57
CA LEU A 676 16.97 -17.62 -3.34
C LEU A 676 16.53 -17.63 -4.80
N THR A 677 16.17 -16.46 -5.33
CA THR A 677 15.85 -16.30 -6.76
C THR A 677 17.01 -15.64 -7.48
N VAL A 678 17.41 -16.19 -8.63
CA VAL A 678 18.47 -15.64 -9.49
C VAL A 678 18.03 -15.61 -10.95
N ILE A 679 18.46 -14.57 -11.68
CA ILE A 679 18.15 -14.35 -13.10
C ILE A 679 19.39 -14.65 -13.94
N LYS A 680 19.19 -15.19 -15.14
CA LYS A 680 20.28 -15.50 -16.07
C LYS A 680 21.09 -14.24 -16.40
N GLY A 681 22.42 -14.36 -16.32
CA GLY A 681 23.37 -13.27 -16.43
C GLY A 681 23.56 -12.42 -15.16
N LYS A 682 22.98 -12.82 -14.01
CA LYS A 682 23.04 -12.07 -12.75
C LYS A 682 23.46 -12.95 -11.59
N MET A 683 23.69 -12.33 -10.45
CA MET A 683 23.91 -13.01 -9.18
C MET A 683 23.02 -12.44 -8.07
N ASN A 684 22.80 -13.26 -7.05
CA ASN A 684 22.04 -12.88 -5.87
C ASN A 684 22.57 -13.59 -4.63
N MET A 685 22.21 -13.05 -3.46
CA MET A 685 22.61 -13.61 -2.18
C MET A 685 21.52 -13.42 -1.12
N GLY A 686 21.26 -14.47 -0.36
CA GLY A 686 20.54 -14.42 0.90
C GLY A 686 21.50 -14.53 2.09
N GLN A 687 21.22 -13.81 3.16
CA GLN A 687 21.87 -13.96 4.46
C GLN A 687 20.75 -13.92 5.50
N PHE A 688 20.75 -14.87 6.44
CA PHE A 688 19.64 -15.06 7.39
C PHE A 688 20.11 -15.13 8.84
#